data_AF-A0AAP4EMG9-F1
#
_entry.id   AF-A0AAP4EMG9-F1
#
_cell.length_a   1.000
_cell.length_b   1.000
_cell.length_c   1.000
_cell.angle_alpha   90.00
_cell.angle_beta   90.00
_cell.angle_gamma   90.00
#
_symmetry.space_group_name_H-M   'P 1'
#
loop_
_entity.id
_entity.type
_entity.pdbx_description
1 polymer ?
#
loop_
_entity_poly.entity_id
_entity_poly.type
_entity_poly.pdbx_seq_one_letter_code
_entity_poly.pdbx_strand_id
1 'polypeptide(L)'
;MNEKIRKLFENKCIKYWKIRTNFDSYYASILDWIKDRSFLTEVKNIKIVLIHSDKTVTAKFNLLPNKKVYLSKAEHNYTYSESTINQFIHVLEYLNIINEDKNNEYKFTYHFENFVKSIINESNNSLEDKLDNFISNLVNNLLNKFIHQIEKLNEEDEDNKKQSPVINFSFSIWYNGFCEKQNINESFYHLIDEFKTLYDLTLEDRSFKKLGILADDEIIKNIAKEINDYLGLNTKAIEQILKNEKIKFETNNKYIQPSPESEKNQFSKITSIEDFFYDYNGFTIPIFQRAYVWNENAIKMMIQSMILDMNDGKETYLNNIITSDNEIIDGQQRLFTLTLILYSIMKILAYEEKLVPKLFEKLFFSYSKDNNSIKYYFIKNTNEIQIYQEFEQILNEWNGNLEVGKLLIKIVRFIKTKNIDIDKFKEQILTKTRFTHTNLTNKNPDKIFASLNTIQKTLSSLDLVRNWIYSECKKELKENSRLQVNQEKEKTIQEIIKYFNTNIFDKFKKNNSAKIEDKKLLELFIDNLFLKLNILWNKQSDINKDILYAQKMNFILENLIFSKEVEEENIEELKIYKALKKLNIYLNEFLYVICKFENINKDYLEMIEITKIYAFNTAINATHSSKKTVAIPLTWAICDKFNILHKSFEPNVTKNYNNISETSKWLFEIERFIIYWKEVYFKGQSLSQKLFAIAKKIRTFKNYSINNFRNELLDSIAEISSPKERNEKLKNALLDRYKNRPKKAIDDIKHFLIRINFYLLNNKNIYLDYDRNDTPSQYTNNYFDPTTKLEVEHHNPQVPKKEDLDKLINYNKDEYDKYIQKIGNFTLLDKKSNIRNSNRMGNEKQSKNRMCIITSGDDEGLLLPIKNPLPNDWNDISRHIDKRSDQLIDIICKIYEYEENID
;
A
#
# COMPACT_ATOMS: atom_id res chain seq x y z
N MET A 1 5.09 28.48 5.50
CA MET A 1 5.89 27.27 5.78
C MET A 1 6.25 26.55 4.49
N ASN A 2 5.28 26.30 3.60
CA ASN A 2 5.49 25.86 2.22
C ASN A 2 6.30 26.80 1.32
N GLU A 3 6.94 27.86 1.83
CA GLU A 3 7.61 28.89 1.01
C GLU A 3 9.08 29.07 1.44
N LYS A 4 9.39 28.98 2.74
CA LYS A 4 10.78 28.99 3.26
C LYS A 4 11.59 27.77 2.83
N ILE A 5 10.98 26.58 2.90
CA ILE A 5 11.59 25.32 2.45
C ILE A 5 11.55 25.21 0.92
N ARG A 6 10.45 25.68 0.30
CA ARG A 6 10.33 25.82 -1.16
C ARG A 6 11.47 26.70 -1.70
N LYS A 7 11.70 27.91 -1.19
CA LYS A 7 12.82 28.77 -1.60
C LYS A 7 14.20 28.11 -1.45
N LEU A 8 14.37 27.23 -0.46
CA LEU A 8 15.60 26.45 -0.24
C LEU A 8 15.86 25.37 -1.32
N PHE A 9 14.84 24.90 -2.03
CA PHE A 9 14.97 23.74 -2.92
C PHE A 9 14.13 23.81 -4.22
N GLU A 10 13.43 24.91 -4.51
CA GLU A 10 12.48 25.05 -5.62
C GLU A 10 13.13 25.27 -6.97
N ASN A 11 14.27 25.95 -7.01
CA ASN A 11 14.88 26.28 -8.29
C ASN A 11 15.81 25.15 -8.74
N LYS A 12 15.15 24.17 -9.37
CA LYS A 12 15.72 23.11 -10.23
C LYS A 12 16.39 21.92 -9.54
N CYS A 13 16.06 21.63 -8.28
CA CYS A 13 16.71 20.56 -7.51
C CYS A 13 16.73 19.18 -8.20
N ILE A 14 15.77 18.82 -9.07
CA ILE A 14 15.75 17.48 -9.68
C ILE A 14 15.18 17.50 -11.12
N LYS A 15 15.32 18.62 -11.85
CA LYS A 15 14.97 18.63 -13.29
C LYS A 15 16.16 18.37 -14.20
N TYR A 16 17.39 18.63 -13.73
CA TYR A 16 18.61 18.38 -14.52
C TYR A 16 19.11 16.94 -14.44
N TRP A 17 18.68 16.16 -13.45
CA TRP A 17 19.12 14.78 -13.25
C TRP A 17 17.99 13.85 -13.67
N LYS A 18 18.00 13.44 -14.94
CA LYS A 18 17.07 12.41 -15.42
C LYS A 18 17.37 11.10 -14.66
N ILE A 19 16.29 10.44 -14.22
CA ILE A 19 16.15 9.26 -13.34
C ILE A 19 16.90 7.98 -13.83
N ARG A 20 18.00 8.08 -14.57
CA ARG A 20 18.70 6.93 -15.18
C ARG A 20 20.24 6.98 -15.14
N THR A 21 20.88 8.04 -14.63
CA THR A 21 22.35 8.08 -14.51
C THR A 21 22.76 7.96 -13.04
N ASN A 22 23.30 6.80 -12.65
CA ASN A 22 23.86 6.56 -11.32
C ASN A 22 25.34 6.94 -11.28
N PHE A 23 25.81 7.42 -10.12
CA PHE A 23 27.22 7.72 -9.88
C PHE A 23 28.14 6.51 -10.13
N ASP A 24 27.62 5.28 -10.06
CA ASP A 24 28.40 4.06 -10.33
C ASP A 24 29.04 4.07 -11.74
N SER A 25 28.37 4.66 -12.73
CA SER A 25 28.92 4.82 -14.09
C SER A 25 30.07 5.84 -14.15
N TYR A 26 29.99 6.91 -13.36
CA TYR A 26 31.06 7.91 -13.20
C TYR A 26 32.25 7.32 -12.44
N TYR A 27 31.97 6.61 -11.35
CA TYR A 27 32.97 5.89 -10.57
C TYR A 27 33.74 4.87 -11.44
N ALA A 28 33.02 4.08 -12.24
CA ALA A 28 33.64 3.13 -13.16
C ALA A 28 34.58 3.82 -14.16
N SER A 29 34.22 5.01 -14.63
CA SER A 29 35.06 5.79 -15.55
C SER A 29 36.35 6.27 -14.87
N ILE A 30 36.25 6.82 -13.66
CA ILE A 30 37.43 7.25 -12.87
C ILE A 30 38.33 6.06 -12.55
N LEU A 31 37.73 4.92 -12.19
CA LEU A 31 38.45 3.69 -11.90
C LEU A 31 39.20 3.15 -13.12
N ASP A 32 38.62 3.25 -14.32
CA ASP A 32 39.26 2.89 -15.59
C ASP A 32 40.46 3.79 -15.89
N TRP A 33 40.34 5.10 -15.64
CA TRP A 33 41.46 6.03 -15.79
C TRP A 33 42.66 5.61 -14.93
N ILE A 34 42.42 5.30 -13.64
CA ILE A 34 43.52 4.95 -12.72
C ILE A 34 44.02 3.52 -12.88
N LYS A 35 43.34 2.64 -13.62
CA LYS A 35 43.84 1.30 -14.00
C LYS A 35 44.81 1.38 -15.18
N ASP A 36 44.82 2.49 -15.92
CA ASP A 36 45.68 2.68 -17.07
C ASP A 36 47.02 3.30 -16.68
N ARG A 37 48.11 2.53 -16.82
CA ARG A 37 49.47 3.03 -16.54
C ARG A 37 49.84 4.28 -17.35
N SER A 38 49.38 4.39 -18.60
CA SER A 38 49.67 5.55 -19.44
C SER A 38 48.97 6.81 -18.94
N PHE A 39 47.79 6.66 -18.33
CA PHE A 39 47.10 7.75 -17.65
C PHE A 39 47.81 8.14 -16.35
N LEU A 40 48.19 7.15 -15.53
CA LEU A 40 48.87 7.38 -14.25
C LEU A 40 50.18 8.18 -14.41
N THR A 41 50.96 7.89 -15.46
CA THR A 41 52.23 8.58 -15.72
C THR A 41 52.06 10.00 -16.26
N GLU A 42 50.97 10.26 -16.98
CA GLU A 42 50.76 11.53 -17.71
C GLU A 42 49.68 12.43 -17.11
N VAL A 43 49.05 12.06 -15.98
CA VAL A 43 47.88 12.76 -15.41
C VAL A 43 48.05 14.28 -15.29
N LYS A 44 49.26 14.75 -14.97
CA LYS A 44 49.60 16.18 -14.83
C LYS A 44 49.55 16.95 -16.17
N ASN A 45 49.78 16.25 -17.28
CA ASN A 45 49.85 16.82 -18.63
C ASN A 45 48.54 16.58 -19.42
N ILE A 46 47.71 15.64 -18.97
CA ILE A 46 46.42 15.30 -19.58
C ILE A 46 45.37 16.36 -19.25
N LYS A 47 44.59 16.72 -20.27
CA LYS A 47 43.35 17.49 -20.14
C LYS A 47 42.19 16.74 -20.75
N ILE A 48 40.99 16.98 -20.22
CA ILE A 48 39.73 16.59 -20.85
C ILE A 48 39.29 17.74 -21.76
N VAL A 49 39.08 17.45 -23.04
CA VAL A 49 38.62 18.41 -24.04
C VAL A 49 37.23 17.99 -24.51
N LEU A 50 36.28 18.92 -24.45
CA LEU A 50 34.91 18.74 -24.94
C LEU A 50 34.76 19.43 -26.29
N ILE A 51 34.29 18.69 -27.28
CA ILE A 51 33.99 19.20 -28.62
C ILE A 51 32.48 19.09 -28.82
N HIS A 52 31.82 20.24 -28.95
CA HIS A 52 30.37 20.35 -29.10
C HIS A 52 29.94 20.30 -30.56
N SER A 53 28.80 19.64 -30.81
CA SER A 53 28.07 19.57 -32.09
C SER A 53 26.57 19.62 -31.78
N ASP A 54 25.70 19.94 -32.75
CA ASP A 54 24.30 20.34 -32.56
C ASP A 54 23.50 19.68 -31.41
N LYS A 55 23.67 18.37 -31.15
CA LYS A 55 23.03 17.65 -30.03
C LYS A 55 23.95 16.68 -29.29
N THR A 56 25.24 16.70 -29.57
CA THR A 56 26.20 15.71 -29.06
C THR A 56 27.54 16.34 -28.69
N VAL A 57 28.19 15.76 -27.69
CA VAL A 57 29.51 16.17 -27.20
C VAL A 57 30.47 15.00 -27.30
N THR A 58 31.63 15.27 -27.87
CA THR A 58 32.76 14.34 -27.85
C THR A 58 33.72 14.74 -26.75
N ALA A 59 33.96 13.85 -25.78
CA ALA A 59 34.90 14.06 -24.69
C ALA A 59 36.16 13.22 -24.89
N LYS A 60 37.34 13.85 -24.98
CA LYS A 60 38.62 13.17 -25.23
C LYS A 60 39.71 13.65 -24.29
N PHE A 61 40.68 12.77 -24.02
CA PHE A 61 41.95 13.19 -23.46
C PHE A 61 42.86 13.73 -24.57
N ASN A 62 43.41 14.93 -24.37
CA ASN A 62 44.29 15.58 -25.36
C ASN A 62 45.54 14.75 -25.72
N LEU A 63 46.17 14.10 -24.74
CA LEU A 63 47.38 13.30 -24.90
C LEU A 63 47.12 11.79 -25.02
N LEU A 64 45.89 11.35 -24.70
CA LEU A 64 45.47 9.95 -24.80
C LEU A 64 44.16 9.83 -25.61
N PRO A 65 44.14 10.24 -26.90
CA PRO A 65 42.91 10.37 -27.68
C PRO A 65 42.16 9.06 -27.92
N ASN A 66 42.84 7.91 -27.76
CA ASN A 66 42.25 6.57 -27.87
C ASN A 66 41.65 6.06 -26.55
N LYS A 67 41.75 6.81 -25.46
CA LYS A 67 41.23 6.43 -24.14
C LYS A 67 39.89 7.11 -23.87
N LYS A 68 38.95 6.37 -23.28
CA LYS A 68 37.60 6.86 -23.02
C LYS A 68 37.61 7.77 -21.80
N VAL A 69 37.11 8.99 -21.96
CA VAL A 69 36.84 9.88 -20.82
C VAL A 69 35.64 9.35 -20.02
N TYR A 70 34.59 8.85 -20.68
CA TYR A 70 33.40 8.34 -19.98
C TYR A 70 32.97 6.96 -20.48
N LEU A 71 32.82 6.00 -19.57
CA LEU A 71 32.37 4.64 -19.86
C LEU A 71 30.84 4.59 -19.93
N SER A 72 30.27 4.81 -21.12
CA SER A 72 28.85 4.55 -21.40
C SER A 72 28.69 3.46 -22.48
N LYS A 73 27.45 2.97 -22.70
CA LYS A 73 27.11 1.99 -23.76
C LYS A 73 27.35 2.50 -25.20
N ALA A 74 27.95 3.67 -25.42
CA ALA A 74 28.28 4.17 -26.76
C ALA A 74 29.47 3.39 -27.34
N GLU A 75 29.21 2.58 -28.36
CA GLU A 75 30.21 1.68 -28.97
C GLU A 75 31.05 2.36 -30.06
N HIS A 76 30.68 3.54 -30.57
CA HIS A 76 31.40 4.18 -31.68
C HIS A 76 31.67 5.69 -31.46
N ASN A 77 32.92 6.12 -31.65
CA ASN A 77 33.41 7.51 -31.77
C ASN A 77 33.36 8.46 -30.54
N TYR A 78 33.36 7.97 -29.29
CA TYR A 78 33.44 8.82 -28.06
C TYR A 78 32.40 9.96 -28.01
N THR A 79 31.25 9.78 -28.65
CA THR A 79 30.23 10.81 -28.83
C THR A 79 29.05 10.51 -27.91
N TYR A 80 28.62 11.50 -27.14
CA TYR A 80 27.60 11.35 -26.11
C TYR A 80 26.53 12.45 -26.24
N SER A 81 25.37 12.26 -25.60
CA SER A 81 24.44 13.38 -25.47
C SER A 81 25.09 14.49 -24.62
N GLU A 82 24.91 15.74 -25.03
CA GLU A 82 25.44 16.90 -24.31
C GLU A 82 25.03 16.91 -22.83
N SER A 83 23.77 16.58 -22.56
CA SER A 83 23.25 16.48 -21.19
C SER A 83 23.99 15.47 -20.31
N THR A 84 24.46 14.35 -20.88
CA THR A 84 25.12 13.28 -20.13
C THR A 84 26.56 13.66 -19.79
N ILE A 85 27.29 14.24 -20.74
CA ILE A 85 28.69 14.63 -20.51
C ILE A 85 28.77 15.86 -19.60
N ASN A 86 27.89 16.84 -19.78
CA ASN A 86 27.85 17.99 -18.89
C ASN A 86 27.52 17.57 -17.45
N GLN A 87 26.63 16.58 -17.25
CA GLN A 87 26.40 16.00 -15.93
C GLN A 87 27.68 15.38 -15.32
N PHE A 88 28.39 14.55 -16.09
CA PHE A 88 29.62 13.90 -15.62
C PHE A 88 30.69 14.94 -15.24
N ILE A 89 30.90 15.94 -16.08
CA ILE A 89 31.88 17.02 -15.85
C ILE A 89 31.52 17.80 -14.58
N HIS A 90 30.26 18.21 -14.41
CA HIS A 90 29.83 18.91 -13.20
C HIS A 90 30.02 18.08 -11.93
N VAL A 91 29.79 16.75 -11.95
CA VAL A 91 30.08 15.90 -10.79
C VAL A 91 31.57 15.94 -10.43
N LEU A 92 32.45 15.84 -11.42
CA LEU A 92 33.90 15.88 -11.19
C LEU A 92 34.35 17.25 -10.66
N GLU A 93 33.79 18.34 -11.18
CA GLU A 93 34.06 19.70 -10.69
C GLU A 93 33.57 19.90 -9.25
N TYR A 94 32.33 19.48 -8.93
CA TYR A 94 31.76 19.64 -7.59
C TYR A 94 32.48 18.79 -6.54
N LEU A 95 33.01 17.63 -6.94
CA LEU A 95 33.90 16.81 -6.11
C LEU A 95 35.35 17.33 -6.11
N ASN A 96 35.68 18.39 -6.85
CA ASN A 96 37.02 18.98 -6.96
C ASN A 96 38.08 17.99 -7.51
N ILE A 97 37.67 17.14 -8.44
CA ILE A 97 38.54 16.20 -9.18
C ILE A 97 39.14 16.88 -10.41
N ILE A 98 38.37 17.74 -11.08
CA ILE A 98 38.81 18.58 -12.19
C ILE A 98 38.45 20.04 -11.94
N ASN A 99 39.13 20.94 -12.63
CA ASN A 99 38.79 22.36 -12.73
C ASN A 99 38.80 22.79 -14.20
N GLU A 100 37.93 23.74 -14.57
CA GLU A 100 37.96 24.38 -15.87
C GLU A 100 39.28 25.16 -16.05
N ASP A 101 39.99 24.91 -17.15
CA ASP A 101 41.24 25.60 -17.51
C ASP A 101 40.98 26.69 -18.57
N LYS A 102 40.22 26.33 -19.61
CA LYS A 102 39.74 27.20 -20.68
C LYS A 102 38.37 26.69 -21.13
N ASN A 103 37.60 27.49 -21.86
CA ASN A 103 36.28 27.07 -22.37
C ASN A 103 36.34 25.66 -22.98
N ASN A 104 35.61 24.71 -22.38
CA ASN A 104 35.53 23.30 -22.78
C ASN A 104 36.82 22.47 -22.61
N GLU A 105 37.81 22.96 -21.86
CA GLU A 105 39.02 22.23 -21.43
C GLU A 105 39.12 22.15 -19.91
N TYR A 106 39.31 20.94 -19.38
CA TYR A 106 39.40 20.70 -17.94
C TYR A 106 40.71 20.02 -17.57
N LYS A 107 41.35 20.51 -16.51
CA LYS A 107 42.56 19.92 -15.91
C LYS A 107 42.22 19.18 -14.64
N PHE A 108 43.00 18.16 -14.32
CA PHE A 108 42.92 17.50 -13.03
C PHE A 108 43.41 18.42 -11.91
N THR A 109 42.79 18.32 -10.73
CA THR A 109 43.22 19.10 -9.57
C THR A 109 44.50 18.53 -8.98
N TYR A 110 45.28 19.37 -8.31
CA TYR A 110 46.48 18.96 -7.59
C TYR A 110 46.23 17.81 -6.60
N HIS A 111 45.05 17.78 -5.97
CA HIS A 111 44.65 16.70 -5.07
C HIS A 111 44.46 15.37 -5.81
N PHE A 112 43.80 15.39 -6.96
CA PHE A 112 43.63 14.19 -7.78
C PHE A 112 44.97 13.72 -8.37
N GLU A 113 45.82 14.64 -8.84
CA GLU A 113 47.17 14.31 -9.32
C GLU A 113 48.02 13.61 -8.26
N ASN A 114 47.99 14.10 -7.02
CA ASN A 114 48.75 13.50 -5.92
C ASN A 114 48.20 12.15 -5.50
N PHE A 115 46.86 12.01 -5.49
CA PHE A 115 46.24 10.71 -5.31
C PHE A 115 46.72 9.72 -6.38
N VAL A 116 46.67 10.12 -7.66
CA VAL A 116 47.13 9.30 -8.78
C VAL A 116 48.61 8.92 -8.67
N LYS A 117 49.48 9.86 -8.25
CA LYS A 117 50.90 9.55 -7.97
C LYS A 117 51.08 8.54 -6.84
N SER A 118 50.23 8.61 -5.80
CA SER A 118 50.32 7.69 -4.66
C SER A 118 49.95 6.24 -5.01
N ILE A 119 49.34 6.00 -6.18
CA ILE A 119 48.87 4.70 -6.63
C ILE A 119 49.62 4.13 -7.84
N ILE A 120 50.67 4.81 -8.36
CA ILE A 120 51.43 4.39 -9.56
C ILE A 120 51.97 2.96 -9.46
N ASN A 121 52.42 2.54 -8.27
CA ASN A 121 53.03 1.23 -8.03
C ASN A 121 52.10 0.22 -7.34
N GLU A 122 50.81 0.55 -7.22
CA GLU A 122 49.85 -0.29 -6.52
C GLU A 122 49.32 -1.42 -7.39
N SER A 123 48.92 -2.51 -6.74
CA SER A 123 48.25 -3.62 -7.41
C SER A 123 46.81 -3.24 -7.78
N ASN A 124 46.28 -3.76 -8.89
CA ASN A 124 44.90 -3.48 -9.31
C ASN A 124 43.84 -3.82 -8.25
N ASN A 125 44.13 -4.76 -7.36
CA ASN A 125 43.21 -5.21 -6.32
C ASN A 125 43.06 -4.20 -5.16
N SER A 126 43.99 -3.27 -4.98
CA SER A 126 43.94 -2.23 -3.92
C SER A 126 43.44 -0.86 -4.42
N LEU A 127 43.23 -0.70 -5.74
CA LEU A 127 42.87 0.61 -6.33
C LEU A 127 41.47 1.09 -5.97
N GLU A 128 40.50 0.17 -5.86
CA GLU A 128 39.11 0.51 -5.52
C GLU A 128 39.01 1.07 -4.09
N ASP A 129 39.65 0.43 -3.12
CA ASP A 129 39.71 0.90 -1.72
C ASP A 129 40.39 2.26 -1.61
N LYS A 130 41.48 2.47 -2.35
CA LYS A 130 42.17 3.77 -2.36
C LYS A 130 41.32 4.86 -3.01
N LEU A 131 40.60 4.55 -4.07
CA LEU A 131 39.68 5.49 -4.73
C LEU A 131 38.49 5.81 -3.82
N ASP A 132 37.93 4.83 -3.13
CA ASP A 132 36.84 5.02 -2.17
C ASP A 132 37.29 5.92 -1.01
N ASN A 133 38.49 5.69 -0.45
CA ASN A 133 39.06 6.57 0.58
C ASN A 133 39.29 8.01 0.08
N PHE A 134 39.79 8.16 -1.15
CA PHE A 134 39.99 9.47 -1.75
C PHE A 134 38.67 10.22 -1.96
N ILE A 135 37.66 9.55 -2.54
CA ILE A 135 36.34 10.13 -2.77
C ILE A 135 35.64 10.43 -1.43
N SER A 136 35.77 9.57 -0.42
CA SER A 136 35.23 9.81 0.92
C SER A 136 35.75 11.13 1.52
N ASN A 137 37.05 11.38 1.43
CA ASN A 137 37.64 12.65 1.89
C ASN A 137 37.07 13.86 1.14
N LEU A 138 36.87 13.76 -0.18
CA LEU A 138 36.27 14.84 -0.98
C LEU A 138 34.81 15.09 -0.59
N VAL A 139 34.03 14.02 -0.42
CA VAL A 139 32.62 14.08 0.01
C VAL A 139 32.49 14.71 1.40
N ASN A 140 33.32 14.29 2.36
CA ASN A 140 33.29 14.82 3.72
C ASN A 140 33.64 16.31 3.74
N ASN A 141 34.63 16.74 2.97
CA ASN A 141 34.96 18.16 2.82
C ASN A 141 33.82 18.97 2.20
N LEU A 142 33.13 18.40 1.20
CA LEU A 142 31.98 19.03 0.56
C LEU A 142 30.81 19.18 1.54
N LEU A 143 30.50 18.13 2.30
CA LEU A 143 29.42 18.13 3.30
C LEU A 143 29.73 19.04 4.49
N ASN A 144 30.99 19.14 4.92
CA ASN A 144 31.42 20.10 5.93
C ASN A 144 31.25 21.55 5.46
N LYS A 145 31.48 21.85 4.18
CA LYS A 145 31.14 23.18 3.65
C LYS A 145 29.64 23.42 3.60
N PHE A 146 28.86 22.37 3.35
CA PHE A 146 27.40 22.43 3.30
C PHE A 146 26.76 22.68 4.67
N ILE A 147 27.25 22.05 5.75
CA ILE A 147 26.71 22.30 7.11
C ILE A 147 26.89 23.76 7.53
N HIS A 148 28.06 24.36 7.29
CA HIS A 148 28.32 25.78 7.61
C HIS A 148 27.42 26.72 6.80
N GLN A 149 26.97 26.31 5.61
CA GLN A 149 26.00 27.07 4.83
C GLN A 149 24.59 26.97 5.40
N ILE A 150 24.20 25.81 5.94
CA ILE A 150 22.94 25.64 6.66
C ILE A 150 22.93 26.47 7.94
N GLU A 151 24.02 26.46 8.71
CA GLU A 151 24.14 27.25 9.95
C GLU A 151 23.99 28.75 9.68
N LYS A 152 24.63 29.30 8.64
CA LYS A 152 24.49 30.71 8.26
C LYS A 152 23.08 31.10 7.80
N LEU A 153 22.29 30.16 7.32
CA LEU A 153 20.89 30.40 6.96
C LEU A 153 19.99 30.63 8.18
N ASN A 154 20.43 30.24 9.38
CA ASN A 154 19.73 30.53 10.63
C ASN A 154 19.86 32.00 11.08
N GLU A 155 20.84 32.75 10.53
CA GLU A 155 21.26 34.06 11.06
C GLU A 155 20.91 35.29 10.18
N GLU A 156 20.57 35.14 8.88
CA GLU A 156 20.28 36.26 7.96
C GLU A 156 18.90 36.17 7.27
N ASP A 157 18.21 37.32 7.15
CA ASP A 157 16.88 37.47 6.51
C ASP A 157 16.91 37.55 4.96
N GLU A 158 15.77 37.20 4.37
CA GLU A 158 15.46 36.61 3.05
C GLU A 158 15.84 37.29 1.71
N ASP A 159 16.61 38.36 1.62
CA ASP A 159 16.69 39.10 0.33
C ASP A 159 17.93 38.79 -0.54
N ASN A 160 17.66 38.04 -1.62
CA ASN A 160 18.50 37.87 -2.83
C ASN A 160 19.81 37.07 -2.72
N LYS A 161 19.75 35.74 -2.73
CA LYS A 161 20.88 34.90 -3.21
C LYS A 161 20.40 33.84 -4.20
N LYS A 162 20.88 33.92 -5.45
CA LYS A 162 20.81 32.83 -6.44
C LYS A 162 21.46 31.59 -5.82
N GLN A 163 20.71 30.51 -5.65
CA GLN A 163 21.24 29.28 -5.08
C GLN A 163 22.31 28.66 -5.98
N SER A 164 23.42 28.23 -5.36
CA SER A 164 24.54 27.59 -6.07
C SER A 164 24.22 26.12 -6.38
N PRO A 165 24.41 25.65 -7.64
CA PRO A 165 24.25 24.24 -8.02
C PRO A 165 25.00 23.23 -7.13
N VAL A 166 26.11 23.65 -6.52
CA VAL A 166 26.91 22.82 -5.59
C VAL A 166 26.13 22.48 -4.32
N ILE A 167 25.30 23.40 -3.82
CA ILE A 167 24.48 23.19 -2.61
C ILE A 167 23.49 22.06 -2.84
N ASN A 168 22.86 22.05 -4.01
CA ASN A 168 21.90 21.01 -4.40
C ASN A 168 22.59 19.65 -4.52
N PHE A 169 23.78 19.61 -5.11
CA PHE A 169 24.57 18.39 -5.19
C PHE A 169 24.96 17.86 -3.81
N SER A 170 25.41 18.73 -2.90
CA SER A 170 25.71 18.37 -1.51
C SER A 170 24.50 17.81 -0.77
N PHE A 171 23.33 18.43 -0.93
CA PHE A 171 22.08 17.94 -0.33
C PHE A 171 21.70 16.55 -0.85
N SER A 172 21.80 16.31 -2.16
CA SER A 172 21.50 15.00 -2.76
C SER A 172 22.40 13.88 -2.21
N ILE A 173 23.69 14.17 -2.01
CA ILE A 173 24.64 13.24 -1.38
C ILE A 173 24.24 12.97 0.08
N TRP A 174 24.01 14.03 0.85
CA TRP A 174 23.61 13.93 2.25
C TRP A 174 22.32 13.11 2.41
N TYR A 175 21.28 13.40 1.63
CA TYR A 175 19.98 12.72 1.70
C TYR A 175 20.11 11.23 1.40
N ASN A 176 20.88 10.87 0.38
CA ASN A 176 21.19 9.47 0.06
C ASN A 176 21.92 8.77 1.22
N GLY A 177 22.92 9.42 1.83
CA GLY A 177 23.62 8.89 3.00
C GLY A 177 22.71 8.72 4.21
N PHE A 178 21.87 9.72 4.48
CA PHE A 178 20.89 9.72 5.57
C PHE A 178 19.87 8.58 5.45
N CYS A 179 19.43 8.26 4.23
CA CYS A 179 18.50 7.17 3.96
C CYS A 179 19.12 5.77 4.09
N GLU A 180 20.41 5.61 3.75
CA GLU A 180 21.11 4.31 3.82
C GLU A 180 21.56 3.94 5.25
N LYS A 181 21.86 4.94 6.09
CA LYS A 181 22.38 4.75 7.45
C LYS A 181 21.25 4.61 8.47
N GLN A 182 20.71 3.40 8.59
CA GLN A 182 19.52 3.09 9.41
C GLN A 182 19.61 3.57 10.88
N ASN A 183 20.79 3.47 11.51
CA ASN A 183 21.00 3.91 12.90
C ASN A 183 20.83 5.44 13.11
N ILE A 184 21.09 6.25 12.07
CA ILE A 184 20.92 7.71 12.11
C ILE A 184 19.47 8.09 11.81
N ASN A 185 18.83 7.35 10.90
CA ASN A 185 17.43 7.55 10.51
C ASN A 185 16.46 7.38 11.69
N GLU A 186 16.66 6.40 12.58
CA GLU A 186 15.75 6.19 13.73
C GLU A 186 15.58 7.43 14.62
N SER A 187 16.64 8.24 14.79
CA SER A 187 16.60 9.46 15.61
C SER A 187 15.97 10.66 14.91
N PHE A 188 15.79 10.59 13.59
CA PHE A 188 15.37 11.70 12.73
C PHE A 188 14.30 11.29 11.69
N TYR A 189 13.61 10.17 11.90
CA TYR A 189 12.72 9.55 10.89
C TYR A 189 11.62 10.48 10.37
N HIS A 190 11.20 11.43 11.20
CA HIS A 190 10.24 12.47 10.83
C HIS A 190 10.71 13.37 9.69
N LEU A 191 12.02 13.63 9.59
CA LEU A 191 12.59 14.39 8.46
C LEU A 191 12.32 13.66 7.14
N ILE A 192 12.37 12.32 7.13
CA ILE A 192 12.08 11.53 5.93
C ILE A 192 10.63 11.71 5.50
N ASP A 193 9.68 11.62 6.44
CA ASP A 193 8.26 11.79 6.13
C ASP A 193 7.93 13.22 5.68
N GLU A 194 8.60 14.22 6.25
CA GLU A 194 8.49 15.62 5.81
C GLU A 194 9.02 15.79 4.38
N PHE A 195 10.21 15.25 4.06
CA PHE A 195 10.76 15.30 2.70
C PHE A 195 9.91 14.54 1.68
N LYS A 196 9.36 13.37 2.04
CA LYS A 196 8.41 12.62 1.19
C LYS A 196 7.17 13.45 0.87
N THR A 197 6.65 14.18 1.85
CA THR A 197 5.43 14.98 1.70
C THR A 197 5.67 16.24 0.88
N LEU A 198 6.84 16.87 1.03
CA LEU A 198 7.14 18.17 0.42
C LEU A 198 7.62 18.08 -1.03
N TYR A 199 8.29 16.99 -1.43
CA TYR A 199 9.01 16.97 -2.71
C TYR A 199 8.57 15.89 -3.70
N ASP A 200 7.56 15.07 -3.38
CA ASP A 200 7.23 13.87 -4.16
C ASP A 200 8.48 13.00 -4.43
N LEU A 201 9.46 13.11 -3.52
CA LEU A 201 10.71 12.38 -3.51
C LEU A 201 10.36 10.96 -3.13
N THR A 202 10.10 10.12 -4.13
CA THR A 202 10.09 8.68 -3.93
C THR A 202 11.48 8.29 -3.41
N LEU A 203 11.53 7.27 -2.54
CA LEU A 203 12.75 6.61 -2.03
C LEU A 203 13.68 6.04 -3.15
N GLU A 204 13.52 6.48 -4.40
CA GLU A 204 14.13 5.95 -5.61
C GLU A 204 15.17 6.88 -6.25
N ASP A 205 15.42 8.10 -5.75
CA ASP A 205 16.55 8.90 -6.24
C ASP A 205 17.89 8.43 -5.65
N ARG A 206 18.30 7.22 -6.08
CA ARG A 206 19.54 6.55 -5.68
C ARG A 206 20.75 6.97 -6.52
N SER A 207 20.63 8.06 -7.28
CA SER A 207 21.64 8.51 -8.25
C SER A 207 23.02 8.74 -7.60
N PHE A 208 23.06 9.11 -6.31
CA PHE A 208 24.28 9.35 -5.54
C PHE A 208 24.45 8.44 -4.32
N LYS A 209 23.78 7.27 -4.30
CA LYS A 209 23.84 6.31 -3.20
C LYS A 209 25.28 5.99 -2.77
N LYS A 210 26.18 5.71 -3.73
CA LYS A 210 27.58 5.39 -3.45
C LYS A 210 28.31 6.54 -2.72
N LEU A 211 28.10 7.80 -3.14
CA LEU A 211 28.67 8.96 -2.44
C LEU A 211 28.10 9.11 -1.02
N GLY A 212 26.80 8.87 -0.85
CA GLY A 212 26.16 8.90 0.47
C GLY A 212 26.69 7.82 1.44
N ILE A 213 27.04 6.64 0.92
CA ILE A 213 27.68 5.57 1.70
C ILE A 213 29.10 5.97 2.14
N LEU A 214 29.86 6.63 1.26
CA LEU A 214 31.23 7.08 1.53
C LEU A 214 31.33 8.30 2.46
N ALA A 215 30.21 9.00 2.71
CA ALA A 215 30.17 10.10 3.66
C ALA A 215 30.40 9.59 5.09
N ASP A 216 30.90 10.44 5.98
CA ASP A 216 31.06 10.16 7.40
C ASP A 216 29.71 10.17 8.16
N ASP A 217 29.51 9.25 9.10
CA ASP A 217 28.27 9.11 9.87
C ASP A 217 27.98 10.34 10.75
N GLU A 218 29.01 10.91 11.38
CA GLU A 218 28.88 12.05 12.29
C GLU A 218 28.50 13.32 11.51
N ILE A 219 29.11 13.54 10.34
CA ILE A 219 28.75 14.66 9.45
C ILE A 219 27.29 14.54 8.98
N ILE A 220 26.85 13.36 8.55
CA ILE A 220 25.45 13.12 8.13
C ILE A 220 24.48 13.43 9.28
N LYS A 221 24.82 12.98 10.49
CA LYS A 221 24.02 13.20 11.71
C LYS A 221 23.96 14.67 12.11
N ASN A 222 25.08 15.40 12.02
CA ASN A 222 25.14 16.82 12.37
C ASN A 222 24.31 17.65 11.39
N ILE A 223 24.40 17.39 10.08
CA ILE A 223 23.54 18.04 9.08
C ILE A 223 22.06 17.73 9.35
N ALA A 224 21.73 16.48 9.69
CA ALA A 224 20.35 16.11 10.04
C ALA A 224 19.84 16.86 11.27
N LYS A 225 20.69 17.04 12.28
CA LYS A 225 20.38 17.83 13.47
C LYS A 225 20.13 19.30 13.12
N GLU A 226 21.04 19.95 12.38
CA GLU A 226 20.89 21.36 11.99
C GLU A 226 19.64 21.59 11.14
N ILE A 227 19.34 20.69 10.20
CA ILE A 227 18.09 20.75 9.41
C ILE A 227 16.88 20.54 10.33
N ASN A 228 16.93 19.57 11.25
CA ASN A 228 15.83 19.32 12.19
C ASN A 228 15.56 20.51 13.12
N ASP A 229 16.62 21.17 13.59
CA ASP A 229 16.56 22.32 14.48
C ASP A 229 16.06 23.56 13.72
N TYR A 230 16.57 23.81 12.50
CA TYR A 230 16.04 24.84 11.59
C TYR A 230 14.55 24.66 11.29
N LEU A 231 14.09 23.40 11.15
CA LEU A 231 12.69 23.09 10.86
C LEU A 231 11.81 23.01 12.12
N GLY A 232 12.38 23.06 13.32
CA GLY A 232 11.65 22.97 14.59
C GLY A 232 10.95 21.62 14.81
N LEU A 233 11.56 20.51 14.37
CA LEU A 233 10.94 19.18 14.26
C LEU A 233 11.21 18.20 15.44
N ASN A 234 11.82 18.66 16.53
CA ASN A 234 12.19 17.79 17.65
C ASN A 234 10.98 17.17 18.40
N THR A 235 10.58 15.95 18.04
CA THR A 235 9.48 15.20 18.68
C THR A 235 9.71 14.96 20.18
N LYS A 236 10.97 14.85 20.65
CA LYS A 236 11.24 14.73 22.10
C LYS A 236 10.86 16.00 22.85
N ALA A 237 11.10 17.18 22.27
CA ALA A 237 10.68 18.45 22.86
C ALA A 237 9.13 18.57 22.88
N ILE A 238 8.46 18.12 21.81
CA ILE A 238 6.99 18.10 21.75
C ILE A 238 6.41 17.13 22.79
N GLU A 239 7.00 15.96 22.94
CA GLU A 239 6.60 15.01 23.97
C GLU A 239 6.84 15.57 25.38
N GLN A 240 7.91 16.33 25.61
CA GLN A 240 8.13 17.01 26.89
C GLN A 240 7.02 18.03 27.20
N ILE A 241 6.55 18.79 26.20
CA ILE A 241 5.40 19.68 26.35
C ILE A 241 4.16 18.88 26.78
N LEU A 242 3.89 17.77 26.12
CA LEU A 242 2.69 16.95 26.36
C LEU A 242 2.77 16.17 27.69
N LYS A 243 3.96 15.73 28.09
CA LYS A 243 4.25 15.09 29.38
C LYS A 243 4.25 16.05 30.57
N ASN A 244 4.18 17.36 30.35
CA ASN A 244 4.23 18.32 31.45
C ASN A 244 3.01 18.19 32.38
N GLU A 245 3.26 17.91 33.66
CA GLU A 245 2.25 17.77 34.71
C GLU A 245 2.11 19.04 35.57
N LYS A 246 3.08 19.96 35.52
CA LYS A 246 3.05 21.19 36.31
C LYS A 246 2.17 22.24 35.64
N ILE A 247 0.97 22.46 36.18
CA ILE A 247 0.00 23.42 35.63
C ILE A 247 -0.37 24.44 36.71
N LYS A 248 -0.30 25.73 36.36
CA LYS A 248 -0.77 26.84 37.19
C LYS A 248 -2.02 27.45 36.55
N PHE A 249 -3.15 27.34 37.22
CA PHE A 249 -4.41 27.89 36.72
C PHE A 249 -4.60 29.37 37.12
N GLU A 250 -5.30 30.12 36.28
CA GLU A 250 -5.78 31.47 36.59
C GLU A 250 -6.74 31.46 37.80
N THR A 251 -6.68 32.51 38.63
CA THR A 251 -7.47 32.63 39.86
C THR A 251 -8.84 33.28 39.65
N ASN A 252 -8.98 34.09 38.59
CA ASN A 252 -10.21 34.83 38.31
C ASN A 252 -11.15 34.02 37.42
N ASN A 253 -12.38 33.81 37.90
CA ASN A 253 -13.52 33.51 37.04
C ASN A 253 -14.10 34.83 36.56
N LYS A 254 -13.97 35.17 35.27
CA LYS A 254 -15.02 35.98 34.66
C LYS A 254 -16.26 35.06 34.63
N TYR A 255 -17.37 35.53 35.18
CA TYR A 255 -18.65 34.84 35.34
C TYR A 255 -18.82 34.01 36.64
N ILE A 256 -19.23 34.73 37.70
CA ILE A 256 -20.05 34.17 38.78
C ILE A 256 -21.51 34.46 38.39
N GLN A 257 -22.15 33.52 37.70
CA GLN A 257 -23.61 33.34 37.74
C GLN A 257 -23.88 31.82 37.67
N PRO A 258 -24.75 31.29 38.53
CA PRO A 258 -25.19 29.90 38.42
C PRO A 258 -25.96 29.69 37.11
N SER A 259 -25.81 28.49 36.54
CA SER A 259 -26.57 28.00 35.37
C SER A 259 -28.06 28.35 35.49
N PRO A 260 -28.70 28.91 34.44
CA PRO A 260 -30.13 28.72 34.30
C PRO A 260 -30.38 27.22 34.21
N GLU A 261 -31.43 26.75 34.88
CA GLU A 261 -31.92 25.38 34.74
C GLU A 261 -31.94 25.00 33.25
N SER A 262 -31.48 23.78 32.93
CA SER A 262 -31.53 23.23 31.60
C SER A 262 -32.99 23.14 31.15
N GLU A 263 -33.52 24.22 30.57
CA GLU A 263 -34.82 24.20 29.96
C GLU A 263 -34.77 23.13 28.85
N LYS A 264 -35.64 22.12 28.99
CA LYS A 264 -35.92 21.08 27.99
C LYS A 264 -36.65 21.66 26.77
N ASN A 265 -36.22 22.84 26.31
CA ASN A 265 -36.85 23.59 25.25
C ASN A 265 -35.99 23.50 23.98
N GLN A 266 -36.67 23.45 22.84
CA GLN A 266 -36.01 23.50 21.54
C GLN A 266 -35.47 24.92 21.31
N PHE A 267 -34.18 25.05 20.99
CA PHE A 267 -33.55 26.36 20.76
C PHE A 267 -32.47 26.30 19.70
N SER A 268 -32.08 27.47 19.19
CA SER A 268 -30.91 27.67 18.34
C SER A 268 -30.24 28.99 18.72
N LYS A 269 -29.03 28.94 19.30
CA LYS A 269 -28.29 30.12 19.77
C LYS A 269 -26.86 30.14 19.23
N ILE A 270 -26.33 31.33 18.91
CA ILE A 270 -24.88 31.48 18.65
C ILE A 270 -24.18 31.55 20.00
N THR A 271 -23.12 30.76 20.17
CA THR A 271 -22.35 30.68 21.42
C THR A 271 -20.85 30.67 21.13
N SER A 272 -20.06 31.17 22.07
CA SER A 272 -18.59 31.02 22.04
C SER A 272 -18.20 29.60 22.49
N ILE A 273 -16.95 29.22 22.20
CA ILE A 273 -16.37 27.95 22.69
C ILE A 273 -16.33 27.94 24.22
N GLU A 274 -15.92 29.05 24.84
CA GLU A 274 -15.84 29.19 26.28
C GLU A 274 -17.22 29.00 26.94
N ASP A 275 -18.24 29.74 26.50
CA ASP A 275 -19.59 29.66 27.06
C ASP A 275 -20.18 28.25 26.91
N PHE A 276 -19.98 27.60 25.76
CA PHE A 276 -20.55 26.28 25.52
C PHE A 276 -19.96 25.19 26.41
N PHE A 277 -18.62 25.13 26.52
CA PHE A 277 -17.97 24.14 27.39
C PHE A 277 -18.18 24.44 28.87
N TYR A 278 -18.54 25.69 29.21
CA TYR A 278 -18.94 26.07 30.56
C TYR A 278 -20.39 25.66 30.85
N ASP A 279 -21.33 25.98 29.98
CA ASP A 279 -22.77 25.75 30.18
C ASP A 279 -23.17 24.26 30.07
N TYR A 280 -22.49 23.50 29.21
CA TYR A 280 -22.92 22.15 28.86
C TYR A 280 -21.88 21.08 29.23
N ASN A 281 -22.35 19.96 29.78
CA ASN A 281 -21.55 18.78 30.07
C ASN A 281 -22.35 17.48 29.94
N GLY A 282 -21.66 16.34 29.99
CA GLY A 282 -22.30 15.06 30.12
C GLY A 282 -23.13 14.63 28.90
N PHE A 283 -22.70 14.99 27.69
CA PHE A 283 -23.28 14.52 26.45
C PHE A 283 -22.96 13.04 26.21
N THR A 284 -23.78 12.37 25.41
CA THR A 284 -23.51 11.04 24.87
C THR A 284 -23.27 11.14 23.37
N ILE A 285 -22.37 10.31 22.88
CA ILE A 285 -22.16 10.12 21.44
C ILE A 285 -22.98 8.91 21.01
N PRO A 286 -23.97 9.07 20.12
CA PRO A 286 -24.77 7.94 19.66
C PRO A 286 -23.96 6.90 18.90
N ILE A 287 -24.27 5.63 19.09
CA ILE A 287 -23.51 4.47 18.55
C ILE A 287 -23.56 4.39 17.02
N PHE A 288 -24.61 4.94 16.40
CA PHE A 288 -24.73 5.01 14.95
C PHE A 288 -23.80 6.05 14.31
N GLN A 289 -23.23 6.98 15.08
CA GLN A 289 -22.31 7.97 14.54
C GLN A 289 -21.02 7.34 14.02
N ARG A 290 -20.41 8.01 13.04
CA ARG A 290 -19.13 7.56 12.48
C ARG A 290 -18.02 7.64 13.54
N ALA A 291 -17.05 6.73 13.44
CA ALA A 291 -15.82 6.83 14.20
C ALA A 291 -15.08 8.15 13.88
N TYR A 292 -14.10 8.53 14.72
CA TYR A 292 -13.30 9.72 14.44
C TYR A 292 -12.42 9.51 13.19
N VAL A 293 -12.66 10.33 12.15
CA VAL A 293 -12.05 10.19 10.81
C VAL A 293 -11.28 11.42 10.35
N TRP A 294 -11.33 12.52 11.10
CA TRP A 294 -10.57 13.73 10.75
C TRP A 294 -9.07 13.44 10.75
N ASN A 295 -8.46 13.61 9.58
CA ASN A 295 -7.04 13.40 9.38
C ASN A 295 -6.28 14.69 9.68
N GLU A 296 -4.95 14.59 9.64
CA GLU A 296 -4.05 15.70 9.90
C GLU A 296 -4.37 16.95 9.05
N ASN A 297 -4.74 16.77 7.78
CA ASN A 297 -5.09 17.89 6.90
C ASN A 297 -6.34 18.63 7.39
N ALA A 298 -7.39 17.91 7.79
CA ALA A 298 -8.60 18.54 8.32
C ALA A 298 -8.33 19.36 9.59
N ILE A 299 -7.51 18.82 10.49
CA ILE A 299 -7.10 19.49 11.73
C ILE A 299 -6.27 20.73 11.41
N LYS A 300 -5.27 20.61 10.52
CA LYS A 300 -4.45 21.73 10.06
C LYS A 300 -5.29 22.83 9.42
N MET A 301 -6.27 22.49 8.58
CA MET A 301 -7.17 23.47 7.97
C MET A 301 -8.01 24.22 9.01
N MET A 302 -8.53 23.51 10.02
CA MET A 302 -9.29 24.13 11.11
C MET A 302 -8.44 25.14 11.88
N ILE A 303 -7.21 24.75 12.28
CA ILE A 303 -6.27 25.64 12.97
C ILE A 303 -5.87 26.81 12.06
N GLN A 304 -5.58 26.58 10.78
CA GLN A 304 -5.23 27.63 9.81
C GLN A 304 -6.34 28.67 9.65
N SER A 305 -7.60 28.23 9.56
CA SER A 305 -8.74 29.15 9.49
C SER A 305 -8.78 30.09 10.69
N MET A 306 -8.62 29.54 11.91
CA MET A 306 -8.60 30.34 13.14
C MET A 306 -7.42 31.32 13.17
N ILE A 307 -6.24 30.91 12.69
CA ILE A 307 -5.06 31.79 12.60
C ILE A 307 -5.29 32.93 11.62
N LEU A 308 -5.88 32.65 10.45
CA LEU A 308 -6.17 33.68 9.45
C LEU A 308 -7.14 34.72 10.02
N ASP A 309 -8.24 34.27 10.62
CA ASP A 309 -9.22 35.15 11.25
C ASP A 309 -8.60 35.95 12.41
N MET A 310 -7.76 35.32 13.24
CA MET A 310 -7.01 36.00 14.31
C MET A 310 -6.14 37.14 13.77
N ASN A 311 -5.39 36.88 12.70
CA ASN A 311 -4.50 37.87 12.09
C ASN A 311 -5.30 39.01 11.43
N ASP A 312 -6.48 38.72 10.89
CA ASP A 312 -7.41 39.69 10.32
C ASP A 312 -8.24 40.43 11.39
N GLY A 313 -8.15 40.05 12.66
CA GLY A 313 -8.98 40.58 13.75
C GLY A 313 -10.47 40.21 13.64
N LYS A 314 -10.79 39.11 12.94
CA LYS A 314 -12.16 38.62 12.69
C LYS A 314 -12.55 37.50 13.65
N GLU A 315 -13.86 37.29 13.78
CA GLU A 315 -14.42 36.12 14.48
C GLU A 315 -14.36 34.88 13.58
N THR A 316 -14.03 33.73 14.16
CA THR A 316 -14.08 32.43 13.45
C THR A 316 -15.44 31.78 13.66
N TYR A 317 -16.05 31.25 12.59
CA TYR A 317 -17.34 30.56 12.69
C TYR A 317 -17.25 29.08 12.31
N LEU A 318 -17.58 28.18 13.26
CA LEU A 318 -17.44 26.71 13.12
C LEU A 318 -18.73 25.98 12.74
N ASN A 319 -19.71 26.69 12.21
CA ASN A 319 -21.01 26.17 11.75
C ASN A 319 -21.91 25.68 12.90
N ASN A 320 -22.84 24.75 12.66
CA ASN A 320 -23.82 24.30 13.64
C ASN A 320 -23.33 23.09 14.47
N ILE A 321 -23.75 23.02 15.73
CA ILE A 321 -23.65 21.86 16.63
C ILE A 321 -25.08 21.49 17.02
N ILE A 322 -25.49 20.27 16.69
CA ILE A 322 -26.87 19.83 16.87
C ILE A 322 -26.90 18.79 17.98
N THR A 323 -27.70 19.02 19.01
CA THR A 323 -27.91 18.10 20.13
C THR A 323 -29.39 17.71 20.23
N SER A 324 -29.68 16.52 20.77
CA SER A 324 -31.03 16.13 21.20
C SER A 324 -30.94 15.27 22.43
N ASP A 325 -31.67 15.59 23.49
CA ASP A 325 -31.76 14.76 24.70
C ASP A 325 -30.39 14.36 25.29
N ASN A 326 -29.44 15.32 25.29
CA ASN A 326 -28.01 15.13 25.66
C ASN A 326 -27.19 14.24 24.71
N GLU A 327 -27.70 13.88 23.54
CA GLU A 327 -26.93 13.26 22.46
C GLU A 327 -26.38 14.33 21.51
N ILE A 328 -25.09 14.25 21.15
CA ILE A 328 -24.54 15.06 20.06
C ILE A 328 -24.95 14.39 18.75
N ILE A 329 -25.80 15.02 17.93
CA ILE A 329 -26.27 14.51 16.63
C ILE A 329 -25.34 14.96 15.50
N ASP A 330 -24.88 16.20 15.50
CA ASP A 330 -23.89 16.70 14.54
C ASP A 330 -22.88 17.62 15.22
N GLY A 331 -21.67 17.68 14.68
CA GLY A 331 -20.56 18.43 15.25
C GLY A 331 -19.60 17.61 16.10
N GLN A 332 -19.84 16.31 16.30
CA GLN A 332 -18.97 15.40 17.07
C GLN A 332 -17.48 15.53 16.70
N GLN A 333 -17.16 15.48 15.40
CA GLN A 333 -15.77 15.54 14.93
C GLN A 333 -15.14 16.92 15.16
N ARG A 334 -15.93 17.99 14.98
CA ARG A 334 -15.50 19.38 15.22
C ARG A 334 -15.23 19.60 16.70
N LEU A 335 -16.16 19.19 17.56
CA LEU A 335 -16.04 19.26 19.01
C LEU A 335 -14.85 18.48 19.53
N PHE A 336 -14.68 17.23 19.11
CA PHE A 336 -13.54 16.45 19.57
C PHE A 336 -12.20 17.02 19.07
N THR A 337 -12.14 17.53 17.83
CA THR A 337 -10.94 18.21 17.33
C THR A 337 -10.64 19.47 18.15
N LEU A 338 -11.66 20.26 18.50
CA LEU A 338 -11.52 21.41 19.40
C LEU A 338 -10.96 20.99 20.75
N THR A 339 -11.49 19.92 21.35
CA THR A 339 -10.97 19.36 22.60
C THR A 339 -9.47 19.07 22.52
N LEU A 340 -9.01 18.44 21.43
CA LEU A 340 -7.58 18.15 21.22
C LEU A 340 -6.74 19.42 21.06
N ILE A 341 -7.26 20.44 20.38
CA ILE A 341 -6.59 21.74 20.22
C ILE A 341 -6.49 22.46 21.57
N LEU A 342 -7.58 22.55 22.32
CA LEU A 342 -7.62 23.17 23.65
C LEU A 342 -6.66 22.47 24.63
N TYR A 343 -6.64 21.13 24.63
CA TYR A 343 -5.68 20.35 25.42
C TYR A 343 -4.23 20.64 25.02
N SER A 344 -3.96 20.78 23.72
CA SER A 344 -2.63 21.12 23.21
C SER A 344 -2.20 22.53 23.65
N ILE A 345 -3.09 23.52 23.60
CA ILE A 345 -2.85 24.89 24.07
C ILE A 345 -2.57 24.90 25.58
N MET A 346 -3.36 24.16 26.36
CA MET A 346 -3.14 23.99 27.79
C MET A 346 -1.71 23.51 28.09
N LYS A 347 -1.27 22.45 27.40
CA LYS A 347 0.06 21.87 27.58
C LYS A 347 1.18 22.82 27.16
N ILE A 348 0.99 23.58 26.09
CA ILE A 348 1.94 24.61 25.65
C ILE A 348 2.07 25.73 26.70
N LEU A 349 0.94 26.28 27.18
CA LEU A 349 0.93 27.33 28.21
C LEU A 349 1.62 26.87 29.50
N ALA A 350 1.30 25.65 29.95
CA ALA A 350 1.90 25.07 31.14
C ALA A 350 3.42 24.89 30.99
N TYR A 351 3.88 24.46 29.81
CA TYR A 351 5.31 24.31 29.51
C TYR A 351 6.04 25.66 29.44
N GLU A 352 5.37 26.70 29.00
CA GLU A 352 5.87 28.09 29.00
C GLU A 352 5.73 28.78 30.37
N GLU A 353 5.36 28.04 31.42
CA GLU A 353 5.10 28.53 32.79
C GLU A 353 4.06 29.65 32.88
N LYS A 354 3.18 29.76 31.87
CA LYS A 354 2.08 30.72 31.83
C LYS A 354 0.87 30.21 32.61
N LEU A 355 0.00 31.15 32.98
CA LEU A 355 -1.27 30.81 33.60
C LEU A 355 -2.24 30.19 32.58
N VAL A 356 -2.93 29.15 33.03
CA VAL A 356 -3.89 28.38 32.23
C VAL A 356 -5.32 28.77 32.60
N PRO A 357 -6.23 28.98 31.63
CA PRO A 357 -7.63 29.30 31.91
C PRO A 357 -8.32 28.27 32.83
N LYS A 358 -9.12 28.75 33.78
CA LYS A 358 -9.82 27.91 34.76
C LYS A 358 -10.79 26.90 34.11
N LEU A 359 -11.35 27.23 32.93
CA LEU A 359 -12.19 26.32 32.15
C LEU A 359 -11.49 24.97 31.86
N PHE A 360 -10.17 24.97 31.64
CA PHE A 360 -9.43 23.76 31.30
C PHE A 360 -9.34 22.77 32.47
N GLU A 361 -9.37 23.27 33.71
CA GLU A 361 -9.45 22.42 34.89
C GLU A 361 -10.76 21.63 34.92
N LYS A 362 -11.89 22.30 34.63
CA LYS A 362 -13.20 21.64 34.52
C LYS A 362 -13.21 20.55 33.43
N LEU A 363 -12.62 20.85 32.27
CA LEU A 363 -12.62 19.94 31.11
C LEU A 363 -11.68 18.74 31.27
N PHE A 364 -10.52 18.94 31.90
CA PHE A 364 -9.41 17.97 31.84
C PHE A 364 -8.90 17.47 33.20
N PHE A 365 -9.41 17.98 34.34
CA PHE A 365 -8.93 17.61 35.68
C PHE A 365 -10.07 17.26 36.65
N SER A 366 -11.21 16.82 36.14
CA SER A 366 -12.32 16.35 36.97
C SER A 366 -12.12 14.88 37.38
N TYR A 367 -12.11 14.61 38.69
CA TYR A 367 -11.84 13.28 39.26
C TYR A 367 -13.10 12.43 39.44
N SER A 368 -13.02 11.15 39.06
CA SER A 368 -14.06 10.15 39.35
C SER A 368 -14.06 9.77 40.84
N LYS A 369 -15.25 9.74 41.47
CA LYS A 369 -15.40 9.35 42.89
C LYS A 369 -14.89 7.94 43.22
N ASP A 370 -14.96 7.02 42.25
CA ASP A 370 -14.72 5.60 42.51
C ASP A 370 -13.26 5.15 42.38
N ASN A 371 -12.41 5.84 41.58
CA ASN A 371 -11.08 5.32 41.19
C ASN A 371 -9.94 6.37 41.22
N ASN A 372 -10.21 7.61 41.66
CA ASN A 372 -9.24 8.72 41.64
C ASN A 372 -8.60 9.00 40.26
N SER A 373 -9.20 8.51 39.18
CA SER A 373 -8.78 8.76 37.80
C SER A 373 -9.49 9.98 37.21
N ILE A 374 -8.78 10.69 36.33
CA ILE A 374 -9.29 11.83 35.57
C ILE A 374 -10.22 11.29 34.48
N LYS A 375 -11.41 11.89 34.35
CA LYS A 375 -12.38 11.56 33.29
C LYS A 375 -12.67 12.75 32.40
N TYR A 376 -13.01 12.48 31.15
CA TYR A 376 -13.45 13.50 30.20
C TYR A 376 -14.96 13.76 30.35
N TYR A 377 -15.35 14.54 31.36
CA TYR A 377 -16.75 14.76 31.77
C TYR A 377 -17.66 15.39 30.71
N PHE A 378 -17.11 15.95 29.64
CA PHE A 378 -17.91 16.46 28.53
C PHE A 378 -18.68 15.33 27.83
N ILE A 379 -18.13 14.10 27.79
CA ILE A 379 -18.75 12.91 27.19
C ILE A 379 -18.94 11.82 28.26
N LYS A 380 -20.14 11.25 28.39
CA LYS A 380 -20.45 10.20 29.38
C LYS A 380 -20.06 8.79 28.95
N ASN A 381 -20.18 8.47 27.66
CA ASN A 381 -19.96 7.12 27.14
C ASN A 381 -18.58 6.95 26.49
N THR A 382 -17.53 7.51 27.09
CA THR A 382 -16.14 7.41 26.62
C THR A 382 -15.65 5.97 26.47
N ASN A 383 -16.03 5.11 27.42
CA ASN A 383 -15.68 3.69 27.44
C ASN A 383 -16.27 2.88 26.27
N GLU A 384 -17.28 3.40 25.60
CA GLU A 384 -17.93 2.72 24.46
C GLU A 384 -17.25 3.04 23.13
N ILE A 385 -16.40 4.06 23.10
CA ILE A 385 -15.83 4.60 21.85
C ILE A 385 -14.33 4.76 21.99
N GLN A 386 -13.59 3.93 21.25
CA GLN A 386 -12.13 3.79 21.32
C GLN A 386 -11.37 5.13 21.40
N ILE A 387 -11.68 6.11 20.54
CA ILE A 387 -10.92 7.38 20.50
C ILE A 387 -11.10 8.21 21.78
N TYR A 388 -12.25 8.16 22.43
CA TYR A 388 -12.49 8.88 23.69
C TYR A 388 -11.88 8.12 24.86
N GLN A 389 -11.91 6.79 24.84
CA GLN A 389 -11.19 5.95 25.79
C GLN A 389 -9.67 6.20 25.74
N GLU A 390 -9.09 6.28 24.54
CA GLU A 390 -7.68 6.63 24.35
C GLU A 390 -7.37 8.05 24.87
N PHE A 391 -8.30 9.00 24.70
CA PHE A 391 -8.12 10.35 25.24
C PHE A 391 -8.15 10.36 26.77
N GLU A 392 -9.05 9.64 27.43
CA GLU A 392 -9.06 9.49 28.89
C GLU A 392 -7.78 8.81 29.41
N GLN A 393 -7.23 7.84 28.67
CA GLN A 393 -5.91 7.28 28.99
C GLN A 393 -4.84 8.38 28.98
N ILE A 394 -4.81 9.22 27.94
CA ILE A 394 -3.85 10.34 27.85
C ILE A 394 -4.01 11.38 28.96
N LEU A 395 -5.24 11.64 29.41
CA LEU A 395 -5.47 12.56 30.53
C LEU A 395 -4.82 12.06 31.83
N ASN A 396 -4.80 10.75 32.03
CA ASN A 396 -4.21 10.14 33.23
C ASN A 396 -2.71 9.88 33.06
N GLU A 397 -2.27 9.40 31.90
CA GLU A 397 -0.88 9.08 31.60
C GLU A 397 -0.57 9.29 30.11
N TRP A 398 0.46 10.10 29.82
CA TRP A 398 0.84 10.38 28.45
C TRP A 398 1.34 9.12 27.72
N ASN A 399 0.71 8.79 26.59
CA ASN A 399 1.12 7.71 25.70
C ASN A 399 1.09 8.15 24.22
N GLY A 400 2.26 8.44 23.66
CA GLY A 400 2.41 8.87 22.27
C GLY A 400 2.11 7.79 21.22
N ASN A 401 2.02 6.52 21.61
CA ASN A 401 1.76 5.41 20.69
C ASN A 401 0.27 5.25 20.34
N LEU A 402 -0.63 5.79 21.18
CA LEU A 402 -2.06 5.82 20.92
C LEU A 402 -2.39 6.71 19.72
N GLU A 403 -3.52 6.48 19.05
CA GLU A 403 -3.92 7.29 17.89
C GLU A 403 -4.15 8.75 18.30
N VAL A 404 -4.77 8.97 19.46
CA VAL A 404 -4.92 10.32 20.02
C VAL A 404 -3.57 10.96 20.35
N GLY A 405 -2.61 10.18 20.87
CA GLY A 405 -1.26 10.67 21.18
C GLY A 405 -0.54 11.18 19.93
N LYS A 406 -0.62 10.43 18.84
CA LYS A 406 -0.09 10.84 17.52
C LYS A 406 -0.76 12.11 17.01
N LEU A 407 -2.07 12.27 17.21
CA LEU A 407 -2.80 13.49 16.82
C LEU A 407 -2.34 14.71 17.63
N LEU A 408 -2.19 14.58 18.95
CA LEU A 408 -1.72 15.65 19.83
C LEU A 408 -0.29 16.10 19.49
N ILE A 409 0.62 15.16 19.22
CA ILE A 409 1.97 15.48 18.73
C ILE A 409 1.89 16.35 17.48
N LYS A 410 1.03 15.99 16.52
CA LYS A 410 0.86 16.73 15.26
C LYS A 410 0.26 18.12 15.48
N ILE A 411 -0.70 18.27 16.39
CA ILE A 411 -1.32 19.56 16.71
C ILE A 411 -0.29 20.49 17.36
N VAL A 412 0.39 20.04 18.42
CA VAL A 412 1.42 20.84 19.11
C VAL A 412 2.54 21.22 18.14
N ARG A 413 2.99 20.27 17.30
CA ARG A 413 3.95 20.53 16.22
C ARG A 413 3.46 21.68 15.35
N PHE A 414 2.25 21.56 14.81
CA PHE A 414 1.70 22.55 13.89
C PHE A 414 1.59 23.95 14.52
N ILE A 415 1.18 24.04 15.78
CA ILE A 415 1.08 25.31 16.53
C ILE A 415 2.48 25.92 16.73
N LYS A 416 3.45 25.13 17.22
CA LYS A 416 4.82 25.61 17.47
C LYS A 416 5.54 26.03 16.19
N THR A 417 5.42 25.26 15.11
CA THR A 417 6.10 25.59 13.84
C THR A 417 5.54 26.85 13.18
N LYS A 418 4.31 27.24 13.48
CA LYS A 418 3.71 28.49 12.98
C LYS A 418 4.12 29.73 13.77
N ASN A 419 4.88 29.57 14.86
CA ASN A 419 5.29 30.63 15.79
C ASN A 419 4.11 31.54 16.19
N ILE A 420 2.99 30.91 16.52
CA ILE A 420 1.75 31.60 16.85
C ILE A 420 1.90 32.21 18.24
N ASP A 421 1.47 33.47 18.41
CA ASP A 421 1.26 34.07 19.73
C ASP A 421 0.17 33.27 20.46
N ILE A 422 0.60 32.41 21.38
CA ILE A 422 -0.28 31.44 22.04
C ILE A 422 -1.36 32.11 22.89
N ASP A 423 -1.09 33.30 23.43
CA ASP A 423 -2.05 34.03 24.26
C ASP A 423 -3.14 34.66 23.40
N LYS A 424 -2.78 35.27 22.26
CA LYS A 424 -3.77 35.74 21.28
C LYS A 424 -4.57 34.59 20.68
N PHE A 425 -3.92 33.46 20.41
CA PHE A 425 -4.59 32.29 19.83
C PHE A 425 -5.55 31.63 20.81
N LYS A 426 -5.16 31.53 22.09
CA LYS A 426 -6.04 31.14 23.20
C LYS A 426 -7.28 32.03 23.27
N GLU A 427 -7.11 33.35 23.26
CA GLU A 427 -8.22 34.31 23.26
C GLU A 427 -9.12 34.13 22.03
N GLN A 428 -8.52 34.00 20.83
CA GLN A 428 -9.24 33.79 19.59
C GLN A 428 -10.14 32.54 19.66
N ILE A 429 -9.60 31.42 20.14
CA ILE A 429 -10.36 30.17 20.21
C ILE A 429 -11.45 30.27 21.27
N LEU A 430 -11.14 30.72 22.49
CA LEU A 430 -12.12 30.69 23.57
C LEU A 430 -13.28 31.67 23.34
N THR A 431 -12.97 32.90 22.94
CA THR A 431 -13.92 34.02 22.99
C THR A 431 -14.41 34.49 21.62
N LYS A 432 -13.57 34.38 20.58
CA LYS A 432 -13.88 34.91 19.22
C LYS A 432 -14.20 33.81 18.21
N THR A 433 -14.12 32.55 18.61
CA THR A 433 -14.60 31.43 17.80
C THR A 433 -16.00 31.05 18.26
N ARG A 434 -16.94 31.08 17.33
CA ARG A 434 -18.38 30.89 17.58
C ARG A 434 -18.95 29.78 16.73
N PHE A 435 -20.06 29.22 17.19
CA PHE A 435 -20.89 28.29 16.43
C PHE A 435 -22.35 28.48 16.82
N THR A 436 -23.26 28.01 15.96
CA THR A 436 -24.66 27.87 16.36
C THR A 436 -24.81 26.57 17.12
N HIS A 437 -25.43 26.59 18.29
CA HIS A 437 -25.87 25.42 19.03
C HIS A 437 -27.39 25.28 18.87
N THR A 438 -27.82 24.23 18.19
CA THR A 438 -29.23 23.86 18.05
C THR A 438 -29.54 22.66 18.96
N ASN A 439 -30.44 22.85 19.93
CA ASN A 439 -30.96 21.75 20.74
C ASN A 439 -32.37 21.36 20.27
N LEU A 440 -32.55 20.09 19.96
CA LEU A 440 -33.82 19.49 19.54
C LEU A 440 -34.37 18.63 20.69
N THR A 441 -35.70 18.53 20.80
CA THR A 441 -36.35 17.67 21.80
C THR A 441 -37.34 16.72 21.13
N ASN A 442 -37.45 15.47 21.62
CA ASN A 442 -38.39 14.46 21.11
C ASN A 442 -38.26 14.15 19.59
N LYS A 443 -37.04 14.16 19.03
CA LYS A 443 -36.79 13.80 17.62
C LYS A 443 -35.92 12.55 17.52
N ASN A 444 -36.09 11.77 16.45
CA ASN A 444 -35.29 10.57 16.16
C ASN A 444 -33.86 10.97 15.73
N PRO A 445 -32.84 10.77 16.58
CA PRO A 445 -31.48 11.30 16.35
C PRO A 445 -30.79 10.68 15.12
N ASP A 446 -31.07 9.41 14.83
CA ASP A 446 -30.60 8.65 13.67
C ASP A 446 -31.09 9.24 12.34
N LYS A 447 -32.38 9.60 12.26
CA LYS A 447 -32.97 10.21 11.06
C LYS A 447 -32.39 11.59 10.77
N ILE A 448 -32.17 12.40 11.81
CA ILE A 448 -31.56 13.72 11.68
C ILE A 448 -30.12 13.57 11.21
N PHE A 449 -29.34 12.69 11.86
CA PHE A 449 -27.95 12.41 11.48
C PHE A 449 -27.83 11.96 10.02
N ALA A 450 -28.67 11.02 9.58
CA ALA A 450 -28.69 10.55 8.19
C ALA A 450 -28.98 11.71 7.22
N SER A 451 -30.02 12.51 7.48
CA SER A 451 -30.40 13.63 6.61
C SER A 451 -29.27 14.68 6.44
N LEU A 452 -28.59 15.03 7.53
CA LEU A 452 -27.52 16.04 7.54
C LEU A 452 -26.26 15.54 6.82
N ASN A 453 -25.86 14.29 7.06
CA ASN A 453 -24.62 13.75 6.49
C ASN A 453 -24.77 13.34 5.01
N THR A 454 -26.01 13.19 4.52
CA THR A 454 -26.26 13.03 3.08
C THR A 454 -25.75 14.26 2.29
N ILE A 455 -25.68 15.44 2.92
CA ILE A 455 -25.36 16.72 2.28
C ILE A 455 -23.88 17.16 2.49
N GLN A 456 -23.26 16.92 3.67
CA GLN A 456 -21.99 17.59 4.02
C GLN A 456 -20.72 16.71 4.05
N LYS A 457 -20.83 15.37 4.04
CA LYS A 457 -19.74 14.42 3.73
C LYS A 457 -20.34 13.03 3.66
N THR A 458 -20.31 12.40 2.49
CA THR A 458 -21.07 11.18 2.20
C THR A 458 -20.65 10.04 3.14
N LEU A 459 -21.62 9.53 3.89
CA LEU A 459 -21.45 8.29 4.68
C LEU A 459 -21.01 7.15 3.74
N SER A 460 -20.18 6.26 4.25
CA SER A 460 -19.81 5.06 3.51
C SER A 460 -21.04 4.14 3.33
N SER A 461 -20.99 3.24 2.35
CA SER A 461 -22.08 2.29 2.12
C SER A 461 -22.40 1.50 3.39
N LEU A 462 -21.36 1.03 4.10
CA LEU A 462 -21.51 0.23 5.31
C LEU A 462 -21.93 1.06 6.52
N ASP A 463 -21.55 2.34 6.60
CA ASP A 463 -22.08 3.26 7.62
C ASP A 463 -23.60 3.43 7.47
N LEU A 464 -24.09 3.57 6.24
CA LEU A 464 -25.52 3.68 5.94
C LEU A 464 -26.28 2.39 6.30
N VAL A 465 -25.71 1.22 5.97
CA VAL A 465 -26.29 -0.08 6.32
C VAL A 465 -26.36 -0.25 7.84
N ARG A 466 -25.30 0.14 8.57
CA ARG A 466 -25.28 0.10 10.04
C ARG A 466 -26.40 0.94 10.67
N ASN A 467 -26.63 2.14 10.13
CA ASN A 467 -27.71 3.01 10.59
C ASN A 467 -29.07 2.36 10.34
N TRP A 468 -29.26 1.76 9.15
CA TRP A 468 -30.49 1.05 8.82
C TRP A 468 -30.73 -0.14 9.76
N ILE A 469 -29.71 -0.98 10.03
CA ILE A 469 -29.79 -2.08 11.00
C ILE A 469 -30.25 -1.57 12.37
N TYR A 470 -29.66 -0.48 12.87
CA TYR A 470 -30.04 0.12 14.16
C TYR A 470 -31.53 0.52 14.18
N SER A 471 -32.00 1.18 13.12
CA SER A 471 -33.41 1.58 12.99
C SER A 471 -34.35 0.36 12.91
N GLU A 472 -33.98 -0.69 12.18
CA GLU A 472 -34.79 -1.92 12.08
C GLU A 472 -34.84 -2.69 13.40
N CYS A 473 -33.72 -2.83 14.12
CA CYS A 473 -33.72 -3.42 15.47
C CYS A 473 -34.68 -2.67 16.40
N LYS A 474 -34.69 -1.33 16.35
CA LYS A 474 -35.61 -0.52 17.16
C LYS A 474 -37.07 -0.73 16.80
N LYS A 475 -37.41 -0.94 15.52
CA LYS A 475 -38.78 -1.23 15.09
C LYS A 475 -39.21 -2.61 15.60
N GLU A 476 -38.41 -3.63 15.35
CA GLU A 476 -38.70 -5.01 15.75
C GLU A 476 -38.86 -5.13 17.29
N LEU A 477 -38.01 -4.45 18.07
CA LEU A 477 -38.09 -4.42 19.54
C LEU A 477 -39.24 -3.57 20.10
N LYS A 478 -39.84 -2.68 19.32
CA LYS A 478 -41.08 -1.97 19.69
C LYS A 478 -42.30 -2.87 19.50
N GLU A 479 -42.28 -3.72 18.48
CA GLU A 479 -43.34 -4.69 18.19
C GLU A 479 -43.27 -5.92 19.11
N ASN A 480 -42.08 -6.21 19.66
CA ASN A 480 -41.86 -7.34 20.56
C ASN A 480 -42.14 -6.98 22.03
N SER A 481 -43.30 -7.39 22.54
CA SER A 481 -43.82 -7.07 23.88
C SER A 481 -43.15 -7.83 25.04
N ARG A 482 -42.14 -8.67 24.78
CA ARG A 482 -41.53 -9.58 25.77
C ARG A 482 -40.34 -9.02 26.55
N LEU A 483 -39.62 -8.02 26.02
CA LEU A 483 -38.49 -7.38 26.72
C LEU A 483 -38.99 -6.19 27.55
N GLN A 484 -38.99 -6.34 28.88
CA GLN A 484 -39.68 -5.42 29.79
C GLN A 484 -38.83 -4.20 30.21
N VAL A 485 -37.51 -4.20 29.97
CA VAL A 485 -36.61 -3.12 30.42
C VAL A 485 -35.90 -2.43 29.25
N ASN A 486 -35.96 -1.09 29.17
CA ASN A 486 -35.30 -0.31 28.12
C ASN A 486 -33.78 -0.54 28.04
N GLN A 487 -33.12 -0.82 29.17
CA GLN A 487 -31.68 -1.13 29.23
C GLN A 487 -31.35 -2.46 28.53
N GLU A 488 -32.20 -3.49 28.64
CA GLU A 488 -31.99 -4.77 27.96
C GLU A 488 -32.14 -4.63 26.45
N LYS A 489 -33.12 -3.85 26.00
CA LYS A 489 -33.31 -3.55 24.57
C LYS A 489 -32.10 -2.88 23.94
N GLU A 490 -31.54 -1.87 24.61
CA GLU A 490 -30.36 -1.17 24.08
C GLU A 490 -29.14 -2.10 24.06
N LYS A 491 -28.94 -2.94 25.09
CA LYS A 491 -27.87 -3.95 25.13
C LYS A 491 -27.98 -4.94 23.97
N THR A 492 -29.18 -5.45 23.66
CA THR A 492 -29.39 -6.34 22.51
C THR A 492 -29.04 -5.66 21.18
N ILE A 493 -29.44 -4.40 20.99
CA ILE A 493 -29.08 -3.64 19.79
C ILE A 493 -27.56 -3.48 19.68
N GLN A 494 -26.89 -3.18 20.79
CA GLN A 494 -25.43 -3.06 20.84
C GLN A 494 -24.72 -4.35 20.44
N GLU A 495 -25.18 -5.50 20.92
CA GLU A 495 -24.63 -6.81 20.57
C GLU A 495 -24.77 -7.11 19.07
N ILE A 496 -25.91 -6.77 18.47
CA ILE A 496 -26.16 -6.95 17.03
C ILE A 496 -25.28 -6.01 16.19
N ILE A 497 -25.16 -4.74 16.57
CA ILE A 497 -24.29 -3.79 15.86
C ILE A 497 -22.82 -4.19 15.99
N LYS A 498 -22.41 -4.67 17.18
CA LYS A 498 -21.07 -5.22 17.40
C LYS A 498 -20.83 -6.44 16.50
N TYR A 499 -21.80 -7.34 16.40
CA TYR A 499 -21.72 -8.49 15.50
C TYR A 499 -21.54 -8.06 14.04
N PHE A 500 -22.35 -7.12 13.55
CA PHE A 500 -22.24 -6.57 12.20
C PHE A 500 -20.86 -5.95 11.96
N ASN A 501 -20.37 -5.13 12.90
CA ASN A 501 -19.08 -4.48 12.77
C ASN A 501 -17.94 -5.52 12.64
N THR A 502 -17.88 -6.47 13.57
CA THR A 502 -16.79 -7.46 13.64
C THR A 502 -16.84 -8.48 12.50
N ASN A 503 -18.03 -8.96 12.14
CA ASN A 503 -18.16 -10.09 11.22
C ASN A 503 -18.39 -9.68 9.76
N ILE A 504 -18.90 -8.47 9.51
CA ILE A 504 -19.24 -8.01 8.16
C ILE A 504 -18.45 -6.73 7.82
N PHE A 505 -18.61 -5.66 8.61
CA PHE A 505 -18.00 -4.36 8.30
C PHE A 505 -16.48 -4.45 8.17
N ASP A 506 -15.82 -5.06 9.16
CA ASP A 506 -14.36 -5.13 9.23
C ASP A 506 -13.73 -5.93 8.08
N LYS A 507 -14.48 -6.87 7.48
CA LYS A 507 -14.02 -7.67 6.34
C LYS A 507 -13.82 -6.87 5.06
N PHE A 508 -14.38 -5.66 5.01
CA PHE A 508 -14.24 -4.72 3.90
C PHE A 508 -13.27 -3.57 4.21
N LYS A 509 -12.44 -3.63 5.25
CA LYS A 509 -11.38 -2.62 5.49
C LYS A 509 -10.10 -2.97 4.72
N LYS A 510 -9.43 -1.96 4.15
CA LYS A 510 -8.12 -2.12 3.48
C LYS A 510 -6.98 -2.10 4.50
N ASN A 511 -6.29 -3.24 4.65
CA ASN A 511 -5.17 -3.46 5.58
C ASN A 511 -5.53 -3.14 7.05
N ASN A 512 -4.66 -3.49 8.01
CA ASN A 512 -4.88 -3.24 9.45
C ASN A 512 -5.05 -1.74 9.81
N SER A 513 -4.95 -0.81 8.85
CA SER A 513 -5.32 0.59 9.03
C SER A 513 -6.85 0.76 8.99
N ALA A 514 -7.47 1.01 10.14
CA ALA A 514 -8.91 1.04 10.38
C ALA A 514 -9.77 2.03 9.56
N LYS A 515 -9.23 2.74 8.55
CA LYS A 515 -9.83 3.98 8.01
C LYS A 515 -10.33 3.94 6.57
N ILE A 516 -10.03 2.92 5.74
CA ILE A 516 -10.42 2.93 4.31
C ILE A 516 -11.20 1.68 3.93
N GLU A 517 -12.44 1.86 3.47
CA GLU A 517 -13.29 0.81 2.90
C GLU A 517 -12.76 0.31 1.54
N ASP A 518 -12.68 -1.00 1.36
CA ASP A 518 -12.45 -1.67 0.08
C ASP A 518 -13.74 -1.69 -0.75
N LYS A 519 -14.12 -0.51 -1.24
CA LYS A 519 -15.35 -0.33 -2.02
C LYS A 519 -15.47 -1.33 -3.15
N LYS A 520 -14.38 -1.62 -3.87
CA LYS A 520 -14.40 -2.59 -4.99
C LYS A 520 -14.77 -3.99 -4.53
N LEU A 521 -14.27 -4.43 -3.38
CA LEU A 521 -14.61 -5.73 -2.81
C LEU A 521 -16.08 -5.79 -2.39
N LEU A 522 -16.59 -4.72 -1.77
CA LEU A 522 -17.99 -4.61 -1.38
C LEU A 522 -18.92 -4.65 -2.61
N GLU A 523 -18.61 -3.85 -3.63
CA GLU A 523 -19.35 -3.82 -4.90
C GLU A 523 -19.40 -5.23 -5.52
N LEU A 524 -18.26 -5.91 -5.61
CA LEU A 524 -18.17 -7.28 -6.13
C LEU A 524 -18.99 -8.27 -5.30
N PHE A 525 -18.89 -8.22 -3.97
CA PHE A 525 -19.65 -9.12 -3.10
C PHE A 525 -21.16 -8.94 -3.31
N ILE A 526 -21.64 -7.69 -3.23
CA ILE A 526 -23.06 -7.38 -3.37
C ILE A 526 -23.57 -7.83 -4.74
N ASP A 527 -22.90 -7.44 -5.83
CA ASP A 527 -23.36 -7.76 -7.18
C ASP A 527 -23.39 -9.28 -7.45
N ASN A 528 -22.45 -10.05 -6.88
CA ASN A 528 -22.46 -11.51 -6.94
C ASN A 528 -23.52 -12.14 -6.03
N LEU A 529 -23.79 -11.54 -4.87
CA LEU A 529 -24.80 -12.05 -3.94
C LEU A 529 -26.22 -11.87 -4.48
N PHE A 530 -26.51 -10.76 -5.18
CA PHE A 530 -27.76 -10.59 -5.92
C PHE A 530 -28.02 -11.74 -6.90
N LEU A 531 -26.98 -12.16 -7.62
CA LEU A 531 -27.06 -13.30 -8.52
C LEU A 531 -27.29 -14.61 -7.77
N LYS A 532 -26.53 -14.87 -6.69
CA LYS A 532 -26.67 -16.08 -5.88
C LYS A 532 -28.09 -16.23 -5.31
N LEU A 533 -28.66 -15.15 -4.81
CA LEU A 533 -30.00 -15.11 -4.23
C LEU A 533 -31.11 -14.98 -5.29
N ASN A 534 -30.76 -14.83 -6.58
CA ASN A 534 -31.68 -14.58 -7.69
C ASN A 534 -32.62 -13.37 -7.42
N ILE A 535 -32.08 -12.32 -6.81
CA ILE A 535 -32.82 -11.10 -6.49
C ILE A 535 -32.84 -10.19 -7.72
N LEU A 536 -34.03 -9.69 -8.09
CA LEU A 536 -34.18 -8.69 -9.15
C LEU A 536 -34.04 -7.28 -8.55
N TRP A 537 -33.08 -6.51 -9.07
CA TRP A 537 -32.89 -5.10 -8.69
C TRP A 537 -33.31 -4.18 -9.83
N ASN A 538 -34.40 -3.43 -9.62
CA ASN A 538 -34.80 -2.39 -10.55
C ASN A 538 -33.96 -1.14 -10.28
N LYS A 539 -33.11 -0.79 -11.25
CA LYS A 539 -32.15 0.31 -11.15
C LYS A 539 -32.88 1.64 -10.89
N GLN A 540 -32.62 2.28 -9.75
CA GLN A 540 -33.01 3.67 -9.52
C GLN A 540 -31.99 4.62 -10.18
N SER A 541 -32.47 5.75 -10.69
CA SER A 541 -31.71 6.78 -11.42
C SER A 541 -30.61 7.45 -10.59
N ASP A 542 -29.50 7.85 -11.22
CA ASP A 542 -28.39 8.73 -10.76
C ASP A 542 -28.29 9.04 -9.25
N ILE A 543 -28.05 8.00 -8.45
CA ILE A 543 -27.75 8.11 -7.04
C ILE A 543 -26.24 7.90 -6.82
N ASN A 544 -25.68 8.58 -5.81
CA ASN A 544 -24.31 8.36 -5.33
C ASN A 544 -24.04 6.86 -5.12
N LYS A 545 -22.91 6.34 -5.60
CA LYS A 545 -22.53 4.92 -5.48
C LYS A 545 -22.64 4.37 -4.05
N ASP A 546 -22.23 5.16 -3.04
CA ASP A 546 -22.28 4.70 -1.65
C ASP A 546 -23.72 4.46 -1.17
N ILE A 547 -24.65 5.31 -1.60
CA ILE A 547 -26.08 5.16 -1.32
C ILE A 547 -26.64 3.96 -2.08
N LEU A 548 -26.30 3.81 -3.37
CA LEU A 548 -26.76 2.68 -4.19
C LEU A 548 -26.39 1.33 -3.57
N TYR A 549 -25.13 1.16 -3.16
CA TYR A 549 -24.67 -0.11 -2.59
C TYR A 549 -25.18 -0.32 -1.15
N ALA A 550 -25.43 0.74 -0.38
CA ALA A 550 -26.15 0.62 0.88
C ALA A 550 -27.60 0.14 0.68
N GLN A 551 -28.33 0.73 -0.27
CA GLN A 551 -29.71 0.34 -0.59
C GLN A 551 -29.78 -1.12 -1.07
N LYS A 552 -28.85 -1.52 -1.95
CA LYS A 552 -28.71 -2.91 -2.41
C LYS A 552 -28.50 -3.87 -1.24
N MET A 553 -27.62 -3.53 -0.29
CA MET A 553 -27.34 -4.36 0.87
C MET A 553 -28.53 -4.45 1.83
N ASN A 554 -29.23 -3.33 2.07
CA ASN A 554 -30.47 -3.32 2.86
C ASN A 554 -31.53 -4.22 2.21
N PHE A 555 -31.68 -4.14 0.88
CA PHE A 555 -32.62 -4.98 0.15
C PHE A 555 -32.27 -6.48 0.22
N ILE A 556 -30.98 -6.83 0.18
CA ILE A 556 -30.54 -8.20 0.46
C ILE A 556 -30.98 -8.63 1.85
N LEU A 557 -30.72 -7.81 2.88
CA LEU A 557 -31.09 -8.12 4.27
C LEU A 557 -32.60 -8.28 4.44
N GLU A 558 -33.41 -7.42 3.81
CA GLU A 558 -34.87 -7.54 3.77
C GLU A 558 -35.30 -8.88 3.17
N ASN A 559 -34.73 -9.28 2.02
CA ASN A 559 -35.05 -10.58 1.41
C ASN A 559 -34.62 -11.76 2.30
N LEU A 560 -33.50 -11.65 3.02
CA LEU A 560 -33.05 -12.69 3.94
C LEU A 560 -33.95 -12.82 5.17
N ILE A 561 -34.45 -11.69 5.71
CA ILE A 561 -35.39 -11.66 6.84
C ILE A 561 -36.64 -12.52 6.57
N PHE A 562 -37.13 -12.53 5.33
CA PHE A 562 -38.32 -13.28 4.91
C PHE A 562 -38.00 -14.61 4.22
N SER A 563 -36.74 -15.06 4.25
CA SER A 563 -36.36 -16.34 3.65
C SER A 563 -36.76 -17.52 4.55
N LYS A 564 -37.23 -18.63 3.95
CA LYS A 564 -37.63 -19.85 4.67
C LYS A 564 -36.54 -20.39 5.61
N GLU A 565 -35.28 -20.21 5.23
CA GLU A 565 -34.12 -20.65 6.02
C GLU A 565 -33.95 -19.88 7.34
N VAL A 566 -34.48 -18.64 7.41
CA VAL A 566 -34.46 -17.80 8.63
C VAL A 566 -35.68 -18.05 9.52
N GLU A 567 -36.77 -18.59 8.96
CA GLU A 567 -37.98 -18.96 9.72
C GLU A 567 -37.76 -20.19 10.63
N GLU A 568 -36.81 -21.07 10.30
CA GLU A 568 -36.53 -22.32 11.02
C GLU A 568 -35.48 -22.20 12.15
N GLU A 569 -34.74 -21.08 12.23
CA GLU A 569 -33.75 -20.84 13.30
C GLU A 569 -34.39 -20.31 14.60
N ASN A 570 -33.72 -20.48 15.75
CA ASN A 570 -34.17 -20.15 17.12
C ASN A 570 -35.18 -18.98 17.20
N ILE A 571 -36.43 -19.26 17.61
CA ILE A 571 -37.55 -18.28 17.64
C ILE A 571 -37.25 -17.07 18.54
N GLU A 572 -36.29 -17.16 19.46
CA GLU A 572 -35.96 -16.10 20.42
C GLU A 572 -35.12 -14.95 19.84
N GLU A 573 -34.42 -15.15 18.72
CA GLU A 573 -33.56 -14.11 18.12
C GLU A 573 -34.33 -13.17 17.18
N LEU A 574 -33.97 -11.88 17.18
CA LEU A 574 -34.48 -10.90 16.21
C LEU A 574 -34.19 -11.35 14.77
N LYS A 575 -35.16 -11.17 13.87
CA LYS A 575 -35.06 -11.56 12.46
C LYS A 575 -33.87 -10.91 11.77
N ILE A 576 -33.60 -9.65 12.09
CA ILE A 576 -32.42 -8.93 11.56
C ILE A 576 -31.11 -9.61 11.96
N TYR A 577 -31.01 -10.17 13.16
CA TYR A 577 -29.80 -10.85 13.63
C TYR A 577 -29.57 -12.17 12.88
N LYS A 578 -30.64 -12.95 12.65
CA LYS A 578 -30.59 -14.16 11.81
C LYS A 578 -30.17 -13.84 10.38
N ALA A 579 -30.75 -12.80 9.78
CA ALA A 579 -30.35 -12.34 8.45
C ALA A 579 -28.87 -11.94 8.38
N LEU A 580 -28.34 -11.29 9.43
CA LEU A 580 -26.92 -10.95 9.52
C LEU A 580 -26.02 -12.18 9.65
N LYS A 581 -26.41 -13.19 10.43
CA LYS A 581 -25.67 -14.47 10.50
C LYS A 581 -25.63 -15.15 9.13
N LYS A 582 -26.75 -15.16 8.41
CA LYS A 582 -26.80 -15.75 7.06
C LYS A 582 -25.95 -14.99 6.05
N LEU A 583 -26.02 -13.66 6.08
CA LEU A 583 -25.17 -12.81 5.27
C LEU A 583 -23.68 -13.05 5.55
N ASN A 584 -23.30 -13.23 6.82
CA ASN A 584 -21.93 -13.57 7.22
C ASN A 584 -21.49 -14.93 6.62
N ILE A 585 -22.35 -15.94 6.57
CA ILE A 585 -22.05 -17.21 5.90
C ILE A 585 -21.72 -16.96 4.42
N TYR A 586 -22.58 -16.26 3.68
CA TYR A 586 -22.33 -15.95 2.27
C TYR A 586 -21.09 -15.09 2.05
N LEU A 587 -20.77 -14.19 2.98
CA LEU A 587 -19.55 -13.40 2.93
C LEU A 587 -18.31 -14.29 3.06
N ASN A 588 -18.31 -15.24 3.99
CA ASN A 588 -17.18 -16.16 4.15
C ASN A 588 -17.03 -17.10 2.93
N GLU A 589 -18.14 -17.59 2.36
CA GLU A 589 -18.12 -18.35 1.10
C GLU A 589 -17.49 -17.54 -0.04
N PHE A 590 -17.92 -16.28 -0.20
CA PHE A 590 -17.39 -15.39 -1.24
C PHE A 590 -15.91 -15.11 -1.05
N LEU A 591 -15.48 -14.80 0.18
CA LEU A 591 -14.08 -14.54 0.52
C LEU A 591 -13.20 -15.77 0.27
N TYR A 592 -13.74 -16.98 0.49
CA TYR A 592 -13.07 -18.24 0.17
C TYR A 592 -12.88 -18.40 -1.35
N VAL A 593 -13.94 -18.18 -2.14
CA VAL A 593 -13.90 -18.25 -3.61
C VAL A 593 -12.86 -17.31 -4.22
N ILE A 594 -12.69 -16.11 -3.67
CA ILE A 594 -11.67 -15.16 -4.14
C ILE A 594 -10.30 -15.33 -3.45
N CYS A 595 -10.18 -16.34 -2.60
CA CYS A 595 -8.97 -16.72 -1.86
C CYS A 595 -8.38 -15.60 -0.98
N LYS A 596 -9.24 -14.79 -0.35
CA LYS A 596 -8.87 -13.82 0.70
C LYS A 596 -8.98 -14.44 2.10
N PHE A 597 -8.18 -15.47 2.36
CA PHE A 597 -8.29 -16.29 3.57
C PHE A 597 -8.02 -15.50 4.87
N GLU A 598 -7.19 -14.46 4.82
CA GLU A 598 -6.90 -13.58 5.97
C GLU A 598 -8.15 -12.84 6.48
N ASN A 599 -9.16 -12.67 5.62
CA ASN A 599 -10.41 -12.02 5.95
C ASN A 599 -11.51 -13.01 6.37
N ILE A 600 -11.26 -14.32 6.38
CA ILE A 600 -12.29 -15.34 6.72
C ILE A 600 -12.30 -15.60 8.22
N ASN A 601 -13.47 -15.93 8.79
CA ASN A 601 -13.53 -16.41 10.17
C ASN A 601 -12.74 -17.73 10.31
N LYS A 602 -11.87 -17.83 11.33
CA LYS A 602 -11.07 -19.03 11.62
C LYS A 602 -11.94 -20.27 11.76
N ASP A 603 -13.06 -20.17 12.46
CA ASP A 603 -13.98 -21.30 12.67
C ASP A 603 -14.56 -21.81 11.34
N TYR A 604 -14.79 -20.89 10.39
CA TYR A 604 -15.28 -21.22 9.05
C TYR A 604 -14.18 -21.88 8.20
N LEU A 605 -12.93 -21.41 8.30
CA LEU A 605 -11.78 -22.05 7.64
C LEU A 605 -11.51 -23.47 8.17
N GLU A 606 -11.65 -23.66 9.48
CA GLU A 606 -11.52 -24.96 10.13
C GLU A 606 -12.64 -25.91 9.68
N MET A 607 -13.88 -25.40 9.60
CA MET A 607 -15.05 -26.15 9.14
C MET A 607 -14.91 -26.69 7.72
N ILE A 608 -14.38 -25.90 6.78
CA ILE A 608 -14.34 -26.33 5.38
C ILE A 608 -13.30 -27.43 5.12
N GLU A 609 -12.22 -27.55 5.90
CA GLU A 609 -11.08 -28.48 5.74
C GLU A 609 -10.40 -28.55 4.34
N ILE A 610 -11.08 -28.18 3.24
CA ILE A 610 -10.57 -27.99 1.87
C ILE A 610 -9.46 -26.93 1.84
N THR A 611 -9.43 -26.02 2.81
CA THR A 611 -8.30 -25.11 3.04
C THR A 611 -6.96 -25.86 3.15
N LYS A 612 -6.97 -27.09 3.68
CA LYS A 612 -5.80 -27.98 3.75
C LYS A 612 -5.49 -28.66 2.41
N ILE A 613 -6.45 -28.72 1.48
CA ILE A 613 -6.26 -29.25 0.12
C ILE A 613 -5.77 -28.10 -0.77
N TYR A 614 -4.47 -27.82 -0.68
CA TYR A 614 -3.85 -26.75 -1.45
C TYR A 614 -4.11 -26.85 -2.95
N ALA A 615 -4.13 -28.08 -3.48
CA ALA A 615 -4.39 -28.38 -4.89
C ALA A 615 -5.78 -27.88 -5.36
N PHE A 616 -6.77 -27.89 -4.48
CA PHE A 616 -8.10 -27.36 -4.77
C PHE A 616 -8.12 -25.83 -4.78
N ASN A 617 -7.45 -25.21 -3.81
CA ASN A 617 -7.29 -23.75 -3.79
C ASN A 617 -6.56 -23.24 -5.04
N THR A 618 -5.60 -24.01 -5.57
CA THR A 618 -4.95 -23.72 -6.86
C THR A 618 -5.96 -23.71 -7.99
N ALA A 619 -6.83 -24.72 -8.05
CA ALA A 619 -7.85 -24.82 -9.09
C ALA A 619 -8.83 -23.64 -9.05
N ILE A 620 -9.20 -23.16 -7.86
CA ILE A 620 -9.98 -21.92 -7.70
C ILE A 620 -9.17 -20.70 -8.17
N ASN A 621 -7.95 -20.51 -7.66
CA ASN A 621 -7.12 -19.34 -8.00
C ASN A 621 -6.80 -19.25 -9.49
N ALA A 622 -6.65 -20.40 -10.15
CA ALA A 622 -6.45 -20.51 -11.57
C ALA A 622 -7.58 -19.81 -12.38
N THR A 623 -8.81 -19.84 -11.88
CA THR A 623 -9.96 -19.16 -12.50
C THR A 623 -9.93 -17.64 -12.34
N HIS A 624 -9.11 -17.12 -11.41
CA HIS A 624 -9.07 -15.70 -11.04
C HIS A 624 -7.71 -15.03 -11.30
N SER A 625 -6.74 -15.76 -11.85
CA SER A 625 -5.38 -15.29 -12.11
C SER A 625 -5.36 -13.97 -12.92
N SER A 626 -4.40 -13.09 -12.63
CA SER A 626 -4.24 -11.74 -13.21
C SER A 626 -5.32 -10.68 -12.87
N LYS A 627 -5.85 -10.68 -11.64
CA LYS A 627 -6.85 -9.69 -11.14
C LYS A 627 -8.18 -9.70 -11.91
N LYS A 628 -8.58 -10.85 -12.46
CA LYS A 628 -9.77 -10.96 -13.32
C LYS A 628 -10.98 -11.43 -12.53
N THR A 629 -11.75 -10.46 -12.04
CA THR A 629 -12.96 -10.68 -11.23
C THR A 629 -14.17 -11.21 -12.01
N VAL A 630 -14.05 -11.32 -13.35
CA VAL A 630 -15.16 -11.68 -14.24
C VAL A 630 -15.67 -13.11 -14.05
N ALA A 631 -14.82 -14.01 -13.57
CA ALA A 631 -15.14 -15.43 -13.38
C ALA A 631 -15.73 -15.76 -12.00
N ILE A 632 -15.67 -14.82 -11.04
CA ILE A 632 -16.16 -15.01 -9.67
C ILE A 632 -17.62 -15.54 -9.62
N PRO A 633 -18.57 -15.01 -10.43
CA PRO A 633 -19.94 -15.52 -10.44
C PRO A 633 -20.03 -17.01 -10.79
N LEU A 634 -19.21 -17.46 -11.75
CA LEU A 634 -19.18 -18.85 -12.20
C LEU A 634 -18.54 -19.75 -11.16
N THR A 635 -17.39 -19.35 -10.62
CA THR A 635 -16.68 -20.11 -9.57
C THR A 635 -17.62 -20.33 -8.39
N TRP A 636 -18.28 -19.28 -7.88
CA TRP A 636 -19.22 -19.44 -6.76
C TRP A 636 -20.44 -20.31 -7.13
N ALA A 637 -20.98 -20.18 -8.34
CA ALA A 637 -22.10 -21.02 -8.79
C ALA A 637 -21.74 -22.51 -8.88
N ILE A 638 -20.52 -22.83 -9.34
CA ILE A 638 -20.03 -24.21 -9.40
C ILE A 638 -19.81 -24.76 -7.99
N CYS A 639 -19.16 -23.99 -7.13
CA CYS A 639 -18.93 -24.40 -5.74
C CYS A 639 -20.25 -24.70 -5.02
N ASP A 640 -21.28 -23.88 -5.25
CA ASP A 640 -22.62 -24.10 -4.70
C ASP A 640 -23.32 -25.32 -5.31
N LYS A 641 -23.21 -25.55 -6.63
CA LYS A 641 -23.80 -26.72 -7.31
C LYS A 641 -23.35 -28.03 -6.67
N PHE A 642 -22.08 -28.11 -6.25
CA PHE A 642 -21.48 -29.29 -5.62
C PHE A 642 -21.43 -29.22 -4.09
N ASN A 643 -22.03 -28.19 -3.49
CA ASN A 643 -22.13 -27.98 -2.03
C ASN A 643 -20.78 -27.94 -1.29
N ILE A 644 -19.68 -27.54 -1.94
CA ILE A 644 -18.35 -27.62 -1.34
C ILE A 644 -18.07 -26.53 -0.29
N LEU A 645 -18.84 -25.44 -0.28
CA LEU A 645 -18.70 -24.35 0.68
C LEU A 645 -19.71 -24.45 1.83
N HIS A 646 -20.52 -25.51 1.84
CA HIS A 646 -21.57 -25.71 2.83
C HIS A 646 -20.99 -26.24 4.16
N LYS A 647 -21.61 -25.86 5.28
CA LYS A 647 -21.16 -26.24 6.64
C LYS A 647 -21.13 -27.75 6.90
N SER A 648 -21.96 -28.51 6.21
CA SER A 648 -22.02 -29.98 6.32
C SER A 648 -21.03 -30.70 5.40
N PHE A 649 -20.14 -29.97 4.72
CA PHE A 649 -19.19 -30.58 3.80
C PHE A 649 -17.99 -31.13 4.58
N GLU A 650 -17.79 -32.45 4.53
CA GLU A 650 -16.69 -33.15 5.22
C GLU A 650 -15.76 -33.80 4.19
N PRO A 651 -14.55 -33.28 3.95
CA PRO A 651 -13.72 -33.73 2.83
C PRO A 651 -13.25 -35.19 2.94
N ASN A 652 -13.27 -35.79 4.14
CA ASN A 652 -12.78 -37.16 4.37
C ASN A 652 -13.82 -38.26 4.00
N VAL A 653 -14.98 -37.89 3.47
CA VAL A 653 -16.01 -38.83 3.01
C VAL A 653 -15.91 -39.06 1.51
N THR A 654 -15.91 -40.32 1.04
CA THR A 654 -15.78 -40.69 -0.39
C THR A 654 -16.67 -39.89 -1.34
N LYS A 655 -17.94 -39.66 -0.96
CA LYS A 655 -18.89 -38.84 -1.72
C LYS A 655 -18.42 -37.39 -1.94
N ASN A 656 -17.68 -36.82 -1.00
CA ASN A 656 -17.20 -35.45 -1.04
C ASN A 656 -15.93 -35.30 -1.89
N TYR A 657 -15.10 -36.35 -2.01
CA TYR A 657 -14.02 -36.39 -2.99
C TYR A 657 -14.54 -36.32 -4.43
N ASN A 658 -15.66 -36.98 -4.75
CA ASN A 658 -16.30 -36.89 -6.06
C ASN A 658 -16.78 -35.45 -6.34
N ASN A 659 -17.38 -34.78 -5.35
CA ASN A 659 -17.80 -33.39 -5.49
C ASN A 659 -16.60 -32.44 -5.72
N ILE A 660 -15.46 -32.70 -5.07
CA ILE A 660 -14.21 -31.95 -5.28
C ILE A 660 -13.67 -32.17 -6.70
N SER A 661 -13.64 -33.43 -7.16
CA SER A 661 -13.21 -33.81 -8.51
C SER A 661 -14.09 -33.15 -9.58
N GLU A 662 -15.41 -33.27 -9.45
CA GLU A 662 -16.37 -32.64 -10.37
C GLU A 662 -16.25 -31.11 -10.34
N THR A 663 -16.11 -30.50 -9.16
CA THR A 663 -15.87 -29.06 -9.08
C THR A 663 -14.57 -28.67 -9.80
N SER A 664 -13.49 -29.42 -9.58
CA SER A 664 -12.20 -29.18 -10.23
C SER A 664 -12.30 -29.24 -11.76
N LYS A 665 -13.05 -30.21 -12.31
CA LYS A 665 -13.33 -30.31 -13.76
C LYS A 665 -13.99 -29.04 -14.30
N TRP A 666 -15.03 -28.55 -13.63
CA TRP A 666 -15.75 -27.35 -14.06
C TRP A 666 -14.90 -26.08 -13.92
N LEU A 667 -14.13 -25.95 -12.84
CA LEU A 667 -13.19 -24.84 -12.66
C LEU A 667 -12.11 -24.82 -13.75
N PHE A 668 -11.65 -26.00 -14.16
CA PHE A 668 -10.70 -26.12 -15.27
C PHE A 668 -11.28 -25.63 -16.60
N GLU A 669 -12.56 -25.88 -16.88
CA GLU A 669 -13.22 -25.33 -18.09
C GLU A 669 -13.25 -23.78 -18.08
N ILE A 670 -13.44 -23.16 -16.92
CA ILE A 670 -13.36 -21.70 -16.78
C ILE A 670 -11.96 -21.21 -17.11
N GLU A 671 -10.94 -21.80 -16.49
CA GLU A 671 -9.55 -21.42 -16.73
C GLU A 671 -9.17 -21.60 -18.19
N ARG A 672 -9.46 -22.77 -18.77
CA ARG A 672 -9.24 -23.08 -20.19
C ARG A 672 -9.88 -22.01 -21.06
N PHE A 673 -11.15 -21.71 -20.84
CA PHE A 673 -11.86 -20.65 -21.53
C PHE A 673 -11.18 -19.28 -21.39
N ILE A 674 -10.75 -18.89 -20.18
CA ILE A 674 -10.05 -17.62 -19.93
C ILE A 674 -8.72 -17.55 -20.68
N ILE A 675 -7.97 -18.65 -20.78
CA ILE A 675 -6.72 -18.70 -21.55
C ILE A 675 -7.01 -18.45 -23.03
N TYR A 676 -7.96 -19.15 -23.65
CA TYR A 676 -8.35 -18.89 -25.05
C TYR A 676 -8.85 -17.47 -25.25
N TRP A 677 -9.74 -17.00 -24.39
CA TRP A 677 -10.27 -15.65 -24.47
C TRP A 677 -9.15 -14.61 -24.39
N LYS A 678 -8.17 -14.79 -23.51
CA LYS A 678 -7.06 -13.84 -23.29
C LYS A 678 -6.02 -13.88 -24.41
N GLU A 679 -5.54 -15.06 -24.75
CA GLU A 679 -4.38 -15.24 -25.63
C GLU A 679 -4.76 -15.18 -27.11
N VAL A 680 -5.98 -15.58 -27.46
CA VAL A 680 -6.41 -15.72 -28.86
C VAL A 680 -7.46 -14.68 -29.24
N TYR A 681 -8.49 -14.47 -28.42
CA TYR A 681 -9.70 -13.76 -28.83
C TYR A 681 -9.92 -12.38 -28.17
N PHE A 682 -8.98 -11.89 -27.37
CA PHE A 682 -9.19 -10.68 -26.59
C PHE A 682 -9.21 -9.44 -27.48
N LYS A 683 -10.42 -8.90 -27.73
CA LYS A 683 -10.65 -7.66 -28.49
C LYS A 683 -11.14 -6.50 -27.61
N GLY A 684 -10.93 -6.56 -26.29
CA GLY A 684 -11.37 -5.52 -25.33
C GLY A 684 -12.84 -5.61 -24.88
N GLN A 685 -13.54 -6.69 -25.22
CA GLN A 685 -14.96 -6.90 -24.89
C GLN A 685 -15.21 -7.28 -23.42
N SER A 686 -16.33 -6.82 -22.85
CA SER A 686 -16.80 -7.24 -21.52
C SER A 686 -17.56 -8.57 -21.61
N LEU A 687 -17.15 -9.56 -20.83
CA LEU A 687 -17.81 -10.86 -20.74
C LEU A 687 -18.79 -10.98 -19.56
N SER A 688 -18.81 -10.01 -18.65
CA SER A 688 -19.50 -10.13 -17.37
C SER A 688 -20.95 -10.59 -17.53
N GLN A 689 -21.77 -9.92 -18.34
CA GLN A 689 -23.18 -10.28 -18.51
C GLN A 689 -23.40 -11.72 -19.02
N LYS A 690 -22.57 -12.17 -19.97
CA LYS A 690 -22.64 -13.54 -20.50
C LYS A 690 -22.31 -14.56 -19.41
N LEU A 691 -21.23 -14.33 -18.64
CA LEU A 691 -20.83 -15.25 -17.57
C LEU A 691 -21.84 -15.24 -16.40
N PHE A 692 -22.45 -14.09 -16.08
CA PHE A 692 -23.55 -14.00 -15.11
C PHE A 692 -24.77 -14.83 -15.55
N ALA A 693 -25.11 -14.81 -16.85
CA ALA A 693 -26.22 -15.62 -17.38
C ALA A 693 -25.94 -17.12 -17.24
N ILE A 694 -24.71 -17.56 -17.56
CA ILE A 694 -24.28 -18.94 -17.38
C ILE A 694 -24.30 -19.33 -15.89
N ALA A 695 -23.78 -18.50 -15.00
CA ALA A 695 -23.81 -18.73 -13.55
C ALA A 695 -25.24 -18.90 -13.00
N LYS A 696 -26.19 -18.10 -13.51
CA LYS A 696 -27.61 -18.27 -13.19
C LYS A 696 -28.12 -19.65 -13.61
N LYS A 697 -27.81 -20.08 -14.84
CA LYS A 697 -28.22 -21.38 -15.36
C LYS A 697 -27.69 -22.55 -14.53
N ILE A 698 -26.43 -22.49 -14.11
CA ILE A 698 -25.79 -23.49 -13.23
C ILE A 698 -26.62 -23.72 -11.95
N ARG A 699 -27.17 -22.64 -11.38
CA ARG A 699 -27.96 -22.66 -10.15
C ARG A 699 -29.41 -23.08 -10.36
N THR A 700 -30.02 -22.75 -11.50
CA THR A 700 -31.45 -22.96 -11.72
C THR A 700 -31.78 -24.26 -12.46
N PHE A 701 -30.92 -24.74 -13.36
CA PHE A 701 -31.19 -25.92 -14.17
C PHE A 701 -30.60 -27.18 -13.54
N LYS A 702 -31.48 -28.08 -13.08
CA LYS A 702 -31.10 -29.35 -12.45
C LYS A 702 -30.18 -30.22 -13.33
N ASN A 703 -30.43 -30.26 -14.64
CA ASN A 703 -29.70 -31.11 -15.60
C ASN A 703 -28.61 -30.35 -16.38
N TYR A 704 -28.10 -29.22 -15.87
CA TYR A 704 -27.04 -28.48 -16.53
C TYR A 704 -25.71 -29.25 -16.47
N SER A 705 -25.24 -29.76 -17.61
CA SER A 705 -24.03 -30.59 -17.72
C SER A 705 -22.77 -29.76 -18.00
N ILE A 706 -21.59 -30.38 -17.81
CA ILE A 706 -20.31 -29.75 -18.15
C ILE A 706 -20.19 -29.47 -19.66
N ASN A 707 -20.83 -30.26 -20.51
CA ASN A 707 -20.84 -30.04 -21.96
C ASN A 707 -21.67 -28.80 -22.33
N ASN A 708 -22.84 -28.62 -21.70
CA ASN A 708 -23.61 -27.38 -21.86
C ASN A 708 -22.78 -26.18 -21.40
N PHE A 709 -22.15 -26.31 -20.24
CA PHE A 709 -21.29 -25.27 -19.69
C PHE A 709 -20.15 -24.87 -20.63
N ARG A 710 -19.39 -25.85 -21.13
CA ARG A 710 -18.29 -25.64 -22.07
C ARG A 710 -18.77 -24.96 -23.36
N ASN A 711 -19.86 -25.43 -23.94
CA ASN A 711 -20.39 -24.87 -25.19
C ASN A 711 -20.83 -23.41 -25.00
N GLU A 712 -21.55 -23.09 -23.92
CA GLU A 712 -21.97 -21.70 -23.67
C GLU A 712 -20.79 -20.76 -23.36
N LEU A 713 -19.74 -21.26 -22.68
CA LEU A 713 -18.49 -20.50 -22.52
C LEU A 713 -17.88 -20.19 -23.89
N LEU A 714 -17.79 -21.17 -24.77
CA LEU A 714 -17.23 -21.00 -26.11
C LEU A 714 -18.08 -20.09 -27.00
N ASP A 715 -19.41 -20.19 -26.95
CA ASP A 715 -20.32 -19.30 -27.68
C ASP A 715 -20.21 -17.84 -27.21
N SER A 716 -19.61 -17.61 -26.03
CA SER A 716 -19.37 -16.26 -25.54
C SER A 716 -18.27 -15.51 -26.31
N ILE A 717 -17.40 -16.21 -27.06
CA ILE A 717 -16.34 -15.66 -27.91
C ILE A 717 -16.71 -15.78 -29.40
N ALA A 718 -16.44 -14.73 -30.18
CA ALA A 718 -17.17 -14.44 -31.43
C ALA A 718 -16.73 -15.22 -32.70
N GLU A 719 -15.92 -16.27 -32.60
CA GLU A 719 -15.45 -17.03 -33.77
C GLU A 719 -15.40 -18.53 -33.43
N ILE A 720 -16.46 -19.27 -33.78
CA ILE A 720 -16.49 -20.73 -33.66
C ILE A 720 -15.59 -21.31 -34.75
N SER A 721 -14.31 -21.44 -34.43
CA SER A 721 -13.35 -22.22 -35.20
C SER A 721 -13.34 -23.67 -34.69
N SER A 722 -12.95 -24.62 -35.55
CA SER A 722 -12.86 -26.03 -35.17
C SER A 722 -11.90 -26.23 -33.97
N PRO A 723 -12.05 -27.28 -33.14
CA PRO A 723 -11.10 -27.56 -32.05
C PRO A 723 -9.64 -27.50 -32.50
N LYS A 724 -9.32 -28.09 -33.65
CA LYS A 724 -8.00 -28.04 -34.27
C LYS A 724 -7.50 -26.63 -34.54
N GLU A 725 -8.29 -25.81 -35.23
CA GLU A 725 -7.91 -24.43 -35.56
C GLU A 725 -7.72 -23.59 -34.28
N ARG A 726 -8.53 -23.82 -33.24
CA ARG A 726 -8.36 -23.17 -31.93
C ARG A 726 -7.06 -23.56 -31.25
N ASN A 727 -6.76 -24.87 -31.21
CA ASN A 727 -5.53 -25.38 -30.60
C ASN A 727 -4.29 -24.83 -31.34
N GLU A 728 -4.32 -24.78 -32.67
CA GLU A 728 -3.24 -24.17 -33.49
C GLU A 728 -3.08 -22.66 -33.22
N LYS A 729 -4.19 -21.91 -33.16
CA LYS A 729 -4.18 -20.49 -32.80
C LYS A 729 -3.60 -20.25 -31.40
N LEU A 730 -3.96 -21.08 -30.42
CA LEU A 730 -3.40 -21.00 -29.07
C LEU A 730 -1.89 -21.23 -29.09
N LYS A 731 -1.43 -22.30 -29.74
CA LYS A 731 0.01 -22.61 -29.84
C LYS A 731 0.79 -21.44 -30.45
N ASN A 732 0.29 -20.89 -31.55
CA ASN A 732 0.93 -19.75 -32.22
C ASN A 732 0.96 -18.49 -31.34
N ALA A 733 -0.14 -18.19 -30.63
CA ALA A 733 -0.22 -17.06 -29.71
C ALA A 733 0.78 -17.21 -28.53
N LEU A 734 0.87 -18.39 -27.95
CA LEU A 734 1.79 -18.68 -26.85
C LEU A 734 3.26 -18.61 -27.31
N LEU A 735 3.58 -19.17 -28.49
CA LEU A 735 4.92 -19.07 -29.09
C LEU A 735 5.31 -17.61 -29.34
N ASP A 736 4.42 -16.80 -29.93
CA ASP A 736 4.71 -15.39 -30.16
C ASP A 736 4.95 -14.66 -28.84
N ARG A 737 4.06 -14.83 -27.87
CA ARG A 737 4.06 -14.04 -26.63
C ARG A 737 5.13 -14.45 -25.61
N TYR A 738 5.49 -15.73 -25.54
CA TYR A 738 6.36 -16.25 -24.48
C TYR A 738 7.73 -16.76 -24.96
N LYS A 739 7.92 -16.90 -26.29
CA LYS A 739 9.19 -17.29 -26.90
C LYS A 739 9.72 -16.25 -27.90
N ASN A 740 8.94 -15.86 -28.91
CA ASN A 740 9.45 -15.06 -30.01
C ASN A 740 9.57 -13.57 -29.65
N ARG A 741 8.57 -13.04 -28.95
CA ARG A 741 8.46 -11.63 -28.53
C ARG A 741 8.04 -11.54 -27.05
N PRO A 742 8.86 -12.08 -26.13
CA PRO A 742 8.52 -12.12 -24.72
C PRO A 742 8.29 -10.71 -24.16
N LYS A 743 7.08 -10.47 -23.68
CA LYS A 743 6.76 -9.30 -22.83
C LYS A 743 6.76 -9.73 -21.39
N LYS A 744 7.19 -8.85 -20.49
CA LYS A 744 7.21 -9.12 -19.04
C LYS A 744 5.78 -9.42 -18.54
N ALA A 745 5.47 -10.70 -18.34
CA ALA A 745 4.16 -11.21 -17.91
C ALA A 745 4.33 -12.25 -16.79
N ILE A 746 5.01 -11.85 -15.72
CA ILE A 746 5.45 -12.74 -14.63
C ILE A 746 4.27 -13.48 -13.98
N ASP A 747 3.13 -12.82 -13.78
CA ASP A 747 1.95 -13.45 -13.17
C ASP A 747 1.39 -14.59 -14.04
N ASP A 748 1.40 -14.43 -15.37
CA ASP A 748 0.94 -15.45 -16.31
C ASP A 748 1.92 -16.62 -16.36
N ILE A 749 3.22 -16.33 -16.34
CA ILE A 749 4.28 -17.35 -16.28
C ILE A 749 4.16 -18.15 -14.97
N LYS A 750 3.95 -17.46 -13.83
CA LYS A 750 3.71 -18.10 -12.54
C LYS A 750 2.54 -19.07 -12.62
N HIS A 751 1.43 -18.63 -13.20
CA HIS A 751 0.22 -19.44 -13.39
C HIS A 751 0.51 -20.70 -14.21
N PHE A 752 1.14 -20.55 -15.38
CA PHE A 752 1.49 -21.70 -16.22
C PHE A 752 2.43 -22.69 -15.53
N LEU A 753 3.48 -22.21 -14.84
CA LEU A 753 4.41 -23.08 -14.14
C LEU A 753 3.73 -23.84 -12.98
N ILE A 754 2.81 -23.21 -12.26
CA ILE A 754 2.01 -23.88 -11.21
C ILE A 754 1.13 -24.95 -11.84
N ARG A 755 0.46 -24.64 -12.96
CA ARG A 755 -0.42 -25.60 -13.66
C ARG A 755 0.36 -26.77 -14.26
N ILE A 756 1.56 -26.55 -14.78
CA ILE A 756 2.47 -27.62 -15.23
C ILE A 756 2.89 -28.51 -14.06
N ASN A 757 3.34 -27.91 -12.94
CA ASN A 757 3.67 -28.68 -11.74
C ASN A 757 2.47 -29.51 -11.24
N PHE A 758 1.26 -28.91 -11.24
CA PHE A 758 0.01 -29.62 -10.93
C PHE A 758 -0.19 -30.80 -11.85
N TYR A 759 -0.17 -30.60 -13.17
CA TYR A 759 -0.36 -31.67 -14.15
C TYR A 759 0.63 -32.83 -13.94
N LEU A 760 1.91 -32.51 -13.76
CA LEU A 760 2.96 -33.53 -13.67
C LEU A 760 2.93 -34.28 -12.33
N LEU A 761 2.66 -33.60 -11.21
CA LEU A 761 2.53 -34.24 -9.89
C LEU A 761 1.20 -34.98 -9.72
N ASN A 762 0.20 -34.66 -10.54
CA ASN A 762 -1.13 -35.25 -10.51
C ASN A 762 -1.29 -36.33 -11.60
N ASN A 763 -0.27 -37.17 -11.81
CA ASN A 763 -0.31 -38.28 -12.78
C ASN A 763 -0.77 -37.87 -14.19
N LYS A 764 -0.42 -36.66 -14.65
CA LYS A 764 -0.81 -36.10 -15.96
C LYS A 764 -2.34 -35.92 -16.10
N ASN A 765 -3.05 -35.75 -14.98
CA ASN A 765 -4.45 -35.32 -14.96
C ASN A 765 -4.54 -33.79 -14.85
N ILE A 766 -5.43 -33.20 -15.65
CA ILE A 766 -5.65 -31.74 -15.73
C ILE A 766 -6.54 -31.20 -14.58
N TYR A 767 -7.30 -32.08 -13.92
CA TYR A 767 -8.15 -31.79 -12.77
C TYR A 767 -7.87 -32.79 -11.63
N LEU A 768 -8.35 -32.48 -10.43
CA LEU A 768 -8.23 -33.37 -9.27
C LEU A 768 -9.02 -34.65 -9.49
N ASP A 769 -8.37 -35.81 -9.39
CA ASP A 769 -8.98 -37.12 -9.57
C ASP A 769 -8.69 -38.00 -8.33
N TYR A 770 -9.68 -38.09 -7.44
CA TYR A 770 -9.58 -38.81 -6.16
C TYR A 770 -10.04 -40.28 -6.23
N ASP A 771 -10.51 -40.75 -7.39
CA ASP A 771 -10.94 -42.14 -7.57
C ASP A 771 -9.74 -43.11 -7.68
N ARG A 772 -8.53 -42.59 -7.85
CA ARG A 772 -7.28 -43.36 -7.80
C ARG A 772 -6.84 -43.47 -6.35
N ASN A 773 -6.22 -44.59 -5.95
CA ASN A 773 -5.73 -44.89 -4.59
C ASN A 773 -4.65 -43.91 -4.04
N ASP A 774 -4.65 -42.65 -4.47
CA ASP A 774 -3.73 -41.60 -4.07
C ASP A 774 -4.03 -41.16 -2.64
N THR A 775 -2.97 -41.07 -1.84
CA THR A 775 -3.07 -40.59 -0.46
C THR A 775 -3.33 -39.08 -0.45
N PRO A 776 -4.26 -38.57 0.36
CA PRO A 776 -4.53 -37.13 0.50
C PRO A 776 -3.27 -36.27 0.75
N SER A 777 -2.22 -36.87 1.30
CA SER A 777 -0.92 -36.24 1.56
C SER A 777 -0.27 -35.57 0.35
N GLN A 778 -0.51 -36.07 -0.87
CA GLN A 778 0.05 -35.45 -2.09
C GLN A 778 -0.62 -34.11 -2.40
N TYR A 779 -1.94 -34.01 -2.23
CA TYR A 779 -2.76 -32.84 -2.52
C TYR A 779 -2.78 -31.80 -1.38
N THR A 780 -2.39 -32.20 -0.18
CA THR A 780 -2.22 -31.34 1.00
C THR A 780 -0.80 -30.80 1.16
N ASN A 781 0.08 -31.05 0.18
CA ASN A 781 1.40 -30.45 0.16
C ASN A 781 1.37 -29.00 -0.36
N ASN A 782 2.24 -28.18 0.22
CA ASN A 782 2.33 -26.75 -0.03
C ASN A 782 2.77 -26.37 -1.48
N TYR A 783 3.09 -27.35 -2.32
CA TYR A 783 3.48 -27.16 -3.73
C TYR A 783 2.40 -26.46 -4.55
N PHE A 784 1.15 -26.66 -4.14
CA PHE A 784 -0.01 -26.16 -4.84
C PHE A 784 -0.56 -24.89 -4.19
N ASP A 785 -0.12 -24.55 -2.97
CA ASP A 785 -0.69 -23.44 -2.23
C ASP A 785 -0.45 -22.11 -2.97
N PRO A 786 -1.49 -21.50 -3.53
CA PRO A 786 -1.35 -20.25 -4.25
C PRO A 786 -1.07 -19.06 -3.31
N THR A 787 -1.31 -19.25 -2.00
CA THR A 787 -1.04 -18.28 -0.93
C THR A 787 0.38 -18.40 -0.37
N THR A 788 1.13 -19.43 -0.78
CA THR A 788 2.54 -19.49 -0.45
C THR A 788 3.38 -18.43 -1.14
N LYS A 789 4.47 -18.15 -0.44
CA LYS A 789 5.74 -17.54 -0.83
C LYS A 789 6.38 -18.10 -2.12
N LEU A 790 5.67 -18.77 -3.04
CA LEU A 790 6.23 -19.18 -4.33
C LEU A 790 6.39 -17.96 -5.24
N GLU A 791 7.60 -17.76 -5.75
CA GLU A 791 8.01 -16.66 -6.60
C GLU A 791 8.58 -17.22 -7.91
N VAL A 792 8.37 -16.48 -9.00
CA VAL A 792 8.98 -16.80 -10.28
C VAL A 792 10.43 -16.36 -10.24
N GLU A 793 11.33 -17.30 -10.45
CA GLU A 793 12.76 -17.09 -10.52
C GLU A 793 13.26 -17.30 -11.94
N HIS A 794 14.25 -16.51 -12.35
CA HIS A 794 14.96 -16.73 -13.59
C HIS A 794 16.09 -17.73 -13.35
N HIS A 795 16.27 -18.71 -14.24
CA HIS A 795 17.42 -19.60 -14.18
C HIS A 795 18.72 -18.83 -14.43
N ASN A 796 18.78 -18.06 -15.52
CA ASN A 796 19.79 -17.04 -15.75
C ASN A 796 19.26 -15.66 -15.37
N PRO A 797 19.94 -14.90 -14.50
CA PRO A 797 19.40 -13.71 -13.86
C PRO A 797 19.29 -12.54 -14.84
N GLN A 798 18.38 -11.60 -14.54
CA GLN A 798 18.26 -10.37 -15.33
C GLN A 798 19.47 -9.43 -15.17
N VAL A 799 20.16 -9.52 -14.04
CA VAL A 799 21.36 -8.75 -13.73
C VAL A 799 22.45 -9.72 -13.27
N PRO A 800 23.10 -10.45 -14.19
CA PRO A 800 24.20 -11.35 -13.85
C PRO A 800 25.41 -10.56 -13.34
N LYS A 801 26.24 -11.20 -12.51
CA LYS A 801 27.52 -10.62 -12.10
C LYS A 801 28.47 -10.55 -13.29
N LYS A 802 29.31 -9.51 -13.34
CA LYS A 802 30.28 -9.31 -14.43
C LYS A 802 31.25 -10.49 -14.59
N GLU A 803 31.77 -11.00 -13.47
CA GLU A 803 32.67 -12.15 -13.43
C GLU A 803 32.07 -13.41 -14.08
N ASP A 804 30.75 -13.55 -14.06
CA ASP A 804 30.07 -14.69 -14.66
C ASP A 804 29.79 -14.51 -16.15
N LEU A 805 29.58 -13.26 -16.59
CA LEU A 805 29.52 -12.91 -18.01
C LEU A 805 30.89 -13.10 -18.68
N ASP A 806 31.97 -12.74 -17.99
CA ASP A 806 33.35 -12.87 -18.50
C ASP A 806 33.75 -14.35 -18.70
N LYS A 807 33.06 -15.29 -18.04
CA LYS A 807 33.22 -16.75 -18.23
C LYS A 807 32.43 -17.30 -19.43
N LEU A 808 31.49 -16.55 -19.99
CA LEU A 808 30.64 -17.00 -21.10
C LEU A 808 31.32 -16.82 -22.46
N ILE A 809 31.49 -17.93 -23.17
CA ILE A 809 31.92 -17.96 -24.57
C ILE A 809 30.73 -17.54 -25.45
N ASN A 810 30.99 -16.80 -26.53
CA ASN A 810 29.97 -16.32 -27.49
C ASN A 810 28.87 -15.44 -26.86
N TYR A 811 29.15 -14.76 -25.76
CA TYR A 811 28.20 -13.84 -25.14
C TYR A 811 27.89 -12.65 -26.04
N ASN A 812 26.60 -12.42 -26.28
CA ASN A 812 26.07 -11.20 -26.87
C ASN A 812 24.96 -10.65 -25.97
N LYS A 813 25.06 -9.36 -25.59
CA LYS A 813 24.13 -8.74 -24.65
C LYS A 813 22.69 -8.64 -25.15
N ASP A 814 22.51 -8.27 -26.41
CA ASP A 814 21.17 -8.13 -26.99
C ASP A 814 20.49 -9.49 -27.12
N GLU A 815 21.27 -10.52 -27.46
CA GLU A 815 20.81 -11.90 -27.45
C GLU A 815 20.50 -12.38 -26.03
N TYR A 816 21.36 -12.08 -25.06
CA TYR A 816 21.14 -12.39 -23.65
C TYR A 816 19.83 -11.83 -23.13
N ASP A 817 19.65 -10.51 -23.23
CA ASP A 817 18.47 -9.79 -22.76
C ASP A 817 17.17 -10.32 -23.41
N LYS A 818 17.25 -10.75 -24.68
CA LYS A 818 16.12 -11.38 -25.39
C LYS A 818 15.78 -12.77 -24.83
N TYR A 819 16.77 -13.62 -24.59
CA TYR A 819 16.54 -15.02 -24.21
C TYR A 819 16.15 -15.19 -22.74
N ILE A 820 16.68 -14.36 -21.82
CA ILE A 820 16.34 -14.46 -20.40
C ILE A 820 14.87 -14.15 -20.10
N GLN A 821 14.17 -13.46 -21.01
CA GLN A 821 12.74 -13.15 -20.89
C GLN A 821 11.83 -14.27 -21.43
N LYS A 822 12.39 -15.32 -22.05
CA LYS A 822 11.60 -16.45 -22.58
C LYS A 822 11.14 -17.38 -21.46
N ILE A 823 9.97 -18.00 -21.61
CA ILE A 823 9.38 -18.88 -20.59
C ILE A 823 10.32 -20.01 -20.14
N GLY A 824 11.15 -20.53 -21.05
CA GLY A 824 12.14 -21.57 -20.77
C GLY A 824 13.22 -21.15 -19.76
N ASN A 825 13.44 -19.86 -19.54
CA ASN A 825 14.37 -19.37 -18.53
C ASN A 825 13.73 -19.27 -17.13
N PHE A 826 12.45 -19.59 -16.95
CA PHE A 826 11.79 -19.44 -15.65
C PHE A 826 11.58 -20.77 -14.91
N THR A 827 11.54 -20.67 -13.59
CA THR A 827 11.16 -21.73 -12.64
C THR A 827 10.42 -21.11 -11.45
N LEU A 828 9.77 -21.94 -10.64
CA LEU A 828 9.23 -21.53 -9.35
C LEU A 828 10.27 -21.77 -8.24
N LEU A 829 10.30 -20.91 -7.23
CA LEU A 829 11.05 -21.10 -5.98
C LEU A 829 10.25 -20.56 -4.79
N ASP A 830 10.45 -21.08 -3.58
CA ASP A 830 9.96 -20.39 -2.38
C ASP A 830 10.78 -19.10 -2.12
N LYS A 831 10.18 -18.12 -1.44
CA LYS A 831 10.77 -16.80 -1.19
C LYS A 831 12.15 -16.85 -0.53
N LYS A 832 12.41 -17.79 0.39
CA LYS A 832 13.73 -17.90 1.02
C LYS A 832 14.77 -18.37 -0.01
N SER A 833 14.40 -19.36 -0.82
CA SER A 833 15.26 -19.85 -1.92
C SER A 833 15.45 -18.82 -3.02
N ASN A 834 14.41 -18.06 -3.38
CA ASN A 834 14.49 -16.99 -4.38
C ASN A 834 15.47 -15.88 -3.94
N ILE A 835 15.37 -15.43 -2.67
CA ILE A 835 16.31 -14.48 -2.08
C ILE A 835 17.75 -15.02 -2.11
N ARG A 836 17.94 -16.32 -1.85
CA ARG A 836 19.26 -16.97 -1.83
C ARG A 836 19.89 -17.11 -3.21
N ASN A 837 19.08 -17.39 -4.23
CA ASN A 837 19.54 -17.69 -5.58
C ASN A 837 19.70 -16.43 -6.44
N SER A 838 18.72 -15.51 -6.42
CA SER A 838 18.76 -14.17 -7.01
C SER A 838 19.71 -14.03 -8.24
N ASN A 839 20.67 -13.09 -8.18
CA ASN A 839 21.59 -12.73 -9.27
C ASN A 839 22.69 -13.76 -9.58
N ARG A 840 22.59 -15.00 -9.09
CA ARG A 840 23.54 -16.06 -9.44
C ARG A 840 23.22 -16.62 -10.82
N MET A 841 24.24 -16.95 -11.60
CA MET A 841 24.06 -17.73 -12.83
C MET A 841 23.47 -19.11 -12.53
N GLY A 842 22.85 -19.70 -13.54
CA GLY A 842 22.22 -21.01 -13.44
C GLY A 842 23.09 -22.07 -12.74
N ASN A 843 24.36 -22.14 -13.14
CA ASN A 843 25.38 -23.07 -12.64
C ASN A 843 25.71 -22.92 -11.14
N GLU A 844 25.42 -21.74 -10.56
CA GLU A 844 25.73 -21.39 -9.17
C GLU A 844 24.48 -21.36 -8.27
N LYS A 845 23.28 -21.57 -8.84
CA LYS A 845 22.03 -21.66 -8.07
C LYS A 845 22.02 -22.96 -7.28
N GLN A 846 21.76 -22.86 -5.97
CA GLN A 846 21.69 -24.02 -5.09
C GLN A 846 20.36 -24.74 -5.32
N SER A 847 20.41 -25.91 -5.94
CA SER A 847 19.25 -26.74 -6.29
C SER A 847 18.78 -27.69 -5.17
N LYS A 848 19.35 -27.61 -3.96
CA LYS A 848 19.12 -28.61 -2.90
C LYS A 848 17.76 -28.55 -2.18
N ASN A 849 16.80 -27.73 -2.61
CA ASN A 849 15.46 -27.74 -2.01
C ASN A 849 14.49 -28.60 -2.83
N ARG A 850 13.99 -29.67 -2.20
CA ARG A 850 13.00 -30.66 -2.70
C ARG A 850 11.65 -30.08 -3.17
N MET A 851 11.48 -28.75 -3.19
CA MET A 851 10.21 -28.11 -3.52
C MET A 851 9.96 -27.85 -5.01
N CYS A 852 10.94 -28.09 -5.90
CA CYS A 852 10.86 -27.71 -7.33
C CYS A 852 11.20 -28.86 -8.29
N ILE A 853 10.85 -30.09 -7.92
CA ILE A 853 11.40 -31.31 -8.54
C ILE A 853 11.05 -31.47 -10.03
N ILE A 854 10.00 -30.86 -10.59
CA ILE A 854 9.60 -31.19 -11.98
C ILE A 854 9.81 -30.08 -13.00
N THR A 855 9.53 -28.81 -12.68
CA THR A 855 9.88 -27.70 -13.58
C THR A 855 11.39 -27.48 -13.68
N SER A 856 12.21 -28.09 -12.82
CA SER A 856 13.66 -28.14 -12.98
C SER A 856 14.15 -29.29 -13.86
N GLY A 857 13.25 -30.12 -14.40
CA GLY A 857 13.50 -31.33 -15.19
C GLY A 857 12.84 -32.56 -14.56
N ASP A 858 12.44 -33.54 -15.37
CA ASP A 858 11.88 -34.81 -14.89
C ASP A 858 12.76 -36.01 -15.31
N ASP A 859 12.75 -37.07 -14.50
CA ASP A 859 13.44 -38.33 -14.82
C ASP A 859 12.76 -39.06 -16.02
N GLU A 860 11.53 -38.67 -16.37
CA GLU A 860 10.78 -39.19 -17.51
C GLU A 860 11.09 -38.50 -18.85
N GLY A 861 11.85 -37.39 -18.85
CA GLY A 861 12.34 -36.72 -20.07
C GLY A 861 11.34 -35.81 -20.81
N LEU A 862 10.21 -35.43 -20.20
CA LEU A 862 9.24 -34.50 -20.80
C LEU A 862 9.74 -33.05 -20.81
N LEU A 863 10.55 -32.67 -19.82
CA LEU A 863 11.13 -31.34 -19.70
C LEU A 863 12.64 -31.45 -19.60
N LEU A 864 13.36 -30.72 -20.47
CA LEU A 864 14.79 -30.63 -20.34
C LEU A 864 15.15 -30.11 -18.95
N PRO A 865 15.97 -30.86 -18.20
CA PRO A 865 16.40 -30.40 -16.90
C PRO A 865 17.22 -29.15 -17.05
N ILE A 866 17.00 -28.24 -16.11
CA ILE A 866 17.91 -27.15 -15.84
C ILE A 866 19.22 -27.79 -15.33
N LYS A 867 20.12 -28.16 -16.24
CA LYS A 867 21.34 -28.88 -15.88
C LYS A 867 22.27 -27.97 -15.07
N ASN A 868 22.76 -28.49 -13.94
CA ASN A 868 24.01 -28.02 -13.36
C ASN A 868 25.12 -29.01 -13.71
N PRO A 869 26.22 -28.59 -14.38
CA PRO A 869 26.45 -27.30 -15.03
C PRO A 869 25.96 -27.27 -16.49
N LEU A 870 25.35 -26.17 -16.92
CA LEU A 870 25.23 -25.80 -18.34
C LEU A 870 26.62 -25.48 -18.91
N PRO A 871 26.83 -25.68 -20.22
CA PRO A 871 28.08 -25.29 -20.88
C PRO A 871 28.40 -23.81 -20.66
N ASN A 872 29.70 -23.46 -20.65
CA ASN A 872 30.13 -22.06 -20.61
C ASN A 872 29.88 -21.33 -21.95
N ASP A 873 29.30 -21.99 -22.95
CA ASP A 873 28.95 -21.40 -24.24
C ASP A 873 27.51 -20.86 -24.23
N TRP A 874 27.37 -19.55 -24.46
CA TRP A 874 26.07 -18.89 -24.54
C TRP A 874 25.17 -19.47 -25.63
N ASN A 875 25.73 -19.94 -26.76
CA ASN A 875 24.95 -20.56 -27.82
C ASN A 875 24.27 -21.86 -27.37
N ASP A 876 24.90 -22.62 -26.48
CA ASP A 876 24.31 -23.83 -25.92
C ASP A 876 23.22 -23.48 -24.90
N ILE A 877 23.45 -22.45 -24.07
CA ILE A 877 22.48 -21.94 -23.10
C ILE A 877 21.25 -21.39 -23.82
N SER A 878 21.43 -20.58 -24.86
CA SER A 878 20.34 -19.98 -25.62
C SER A 878 19.51 -21.06 -26.33
N ARG A 879 20.16 -22.05 -26.98
CA ARG A 879 19.48 -23.24 -27.55
C ARG A 879 18.71 -24.04 -26.50
N HIS A 880 19.27 -24.19 -25.29
CA HIS A 880 18.59 -24.87 -24.19
C HIS A 880 17.32 -24.11 -23.75
N ILE A 881 17.42 -22.79 -23.55
CA ILE A 881 16.27 -21.93 -23.20
C ILE A 881 15.19 -22.03 -24.28
N ASP A 882 15.56 -22.02 -25.56
CA ASP A 882 14.61 -22.13 -26.66
C ASP A 882 13.89 -23.48 -26.67
N LYS A 883 14.64 -24.59 -26.61
CA LYS A 883 14.06 -25.93 -26.60
C LYS A 883 13.15 -26.15 -25.39
N ARG A 884 13.55 -25.65 -24.23
CA ARG A 884 12.74 -25.69 -23.01
C ARG A 884 11.49 -24.82 -23.11
N SER A 885 11.58 -23.67 -23.79
CA SER A 885 10.42 -22.83 -24.07
C SER A 885 9.40 -23.58 -24.94
N ASP A 886 9.86 -24.30 -25.97
CA ASP A 886 9.00 -25.15 -26.79
C ASP A 886 8.33 -26.26 -25.97
N GLN A 887 9.09 -26.98 -25.14
CA GLN A 887 8.54 -28.04 -24.29
C GLN A 887 7.49 -27.52 -23.30
N LEU A 888 7.75 -26.39 -22.63
CA LEU A 888 6.79 -25.79 -21.71
C LEU A 888 5.51 -25.38 -22.46
N ILE A 889 5.64 -24.76 -23.63
CA ILE A 889 4.49 -24.35 -24.45
C ILE A 889 3.72 -25.56 -24.97
N ASP A 890 4.39 -26.63 -25.40
CA ASP A 890 3.74 -27.86 -25.84
C ASP A 890 2.96 -28.53 -24.69
N ILE A 891 3.51 -28.56 -23.48
CA ILE A 891 2.79 -29.06 -22.30
C ILE A 891 1.58 -28.17 -21.98
N ILE A 892 1.73 -26.84 -22.04
CA ILE A 892 0.61 -25.91 -21.83
C ILE A 892 -0.49 -26.16 -22.87
N CYS A 893 -0.12 -26.32 -24.16
CA CYS A 893 -1.08 -26.63 -25.22
C CYS A 893 -1.79 -27.95 -24.94
N LYS A 894 -1.07 -29.00 -24.56
CA LYS A 894 -1.63 -30.31 -24.20
C LYS A 894 -2.59 -30.22 -22.99
N ILE A 895 -2.28 -29.38 -22.01
CA ILE A 895 -3.17 -29.19 -20.85
C ILE A 895 -4.48 -28.54 -21.30
N TYR A 896 -4.43 -27.50 -22.13
CA TYR A 896 -5.58 -26.68 -22.48
C TYR A 896 -6.25 -27.03 -23.82
N GLU A 897 -5.80 -28.06 -24.54
CA GLU A 897 -6.40 -28.42 -25.82
C GLU A 897 -7.87 -28.78 -25.67
N TYR A 898 -8.67 -28.42 -26.67
CA TYR A 898 -9.99 -29.02 -26.85
C TYR A 898 -9.82 -30.25 -27.72
N GLU A 899 -10.25 -31.41 -27.24
CA GLU A 899 -10.31 -32.62 -28.06
C GLU A 899 -11.24 -32.36 -29.26
N GLU A 900 -10.87 -32.90 -30.43
CA GLU A 900 -11.86 -33.09 -31.48
C GLU A 900 -12.89 -34.06 -30.91
N ASN A 901 -14.18 -33.72 -30.95
CA ASN A 901 -15.21 -34.70 -30.64
C ASN A 901 -14.96 -35.89 -31.57
N ILE A 902 -14.46 -37.00 -31.03
CA ILE A 902 -14.73 -38.30 -31.62
C ILE A 902 -16.20 -38.49 -31.27
N ASP A 903 -17.05 -38.37 -32.29
CA ASP A 903 -18.52 -38.36 -32.22
C ASP A 903 -19.17 -39.13 -31.05
#